data_AF-A0A922XIE9-F1
#
_entry.id   AF-A0A922XIE9-F1
#
_cell.length_a   1.000
_cell.length_b   1.000
_cell.length_c   1.000
_cell.angle_alpha   90.00
_cell.angle_beta   90.00
_cell.angle_gamma   90.00
#
_symmetry.space_group_name_H-M   'P 1'
#
loop_
_entity.id
_entity.type
_entity.pdbx_description
1 polymer ?
#
loop_
_entity_poly.entity_id
_entity_poly.type
_entity_poly.pdbx_seq_one_letter_code
_entity_poly.pdbx_strand_id
1 'polypeptide(L)'
;MATSRSPRRPSLAARVGATLVAGLSAIFFASPTPALTISLDYDEDDSPAFDPNGTRLMTIARAAADIWEWHILDDEEIHFDISWDNLDDENRLAKCVPSYVPYVDSIDVVVSTHRDSAVIPWFFDETPLLNEEFDPVTAQLFRDINPTHADNSFAGPNVPLLEVGVSTNALTNSAAIGNLDLLTALMHEFGHGLGMNFSATDDDYDFDSADIGGLDVGAVEGPGYELVLSTALMNDSIAVPGQRTFPSATDILATHDQNGYTNFNLRRIDLFGGHSEDWNDTLNWIGGKSPEWFNDAFARSGGSVRIDSGLKEVRSFLIDEGSQVFLAGSSNLKVIHELRLGNAANATRGEIHVGNFSGSPWLDVESLKLEKGLVHLVSQNALLSVKRGAQIDVNGTLMGAGTVEVQGELNNDGEISAGTFFLFGTGGNLILAATGNGKLDLDGGREPILNGDFSAFAFPGEFGDEFGRINAVSGNLHVLSPLADSFNGTAAIGAGRTMHFYQPWSFGGNLVLKGGTAAADAALLTGADIQFGGTTTVEQGIATIDAPLATGQLTRINVKNGARLNLTTSKLGPSSNPTEYQGNFTLDASAALNVDLPGTSWQLKKSLTMAAGSTVLGDNIVNRGRIQGAGNLAVARVDNSGVVAPAAELKIPNGLFNQTTAGRLEMDLGGFAQGVSFDVLRAGTAQLAGTLAIKLADNFLPAVGTQFDLLTASQVLGTFSTLEWIAPTDVHFSGQLVYAANKVSFRVTEASFTGDFDFDGDVDGNDLLVWKNSFGMGQPSGSAGDVNGDHLVDGADLLALQRQLGRRVNTPRAGGVGGIGGVGGVGNAGVLQNVPEPATRLLALAALATIPLTRRSRC
;
A
#
# COMPACT_ATOMS: atom_id res chain seq x y z
N MET A 1 -30.56 48.41 -15.99
CA MET A 1 -30.44 47.68 -14.70
C MET A 1 -30.46 46.20 -15.01
N ALA A 2 -29.28 45.61 -15.19
CA ALA A 2 -29.11 44.24 -15.62
C ALA A 2 -29.04 43.30 -14.41
N THR A 3 -29.91 42.29 -14.38
CA THR A 3 -29.93 41.22 -13.38
C THR A 3 -29.10 40.03 -13.89
N SER A 4 -27.98 39.75 -13.24
CA SER A 4 -27.14 38.57 -13.49
C SER A 4 -27.85 37.29 -13.04
N ARG A 5 -28.20 36.41 -13.98
CA ARG A 5 -28.61 35.03 -13.70
C ARG A 5 -27.36 34.17 -13.47
N SER A 6 -27.24 33.55 -12.31
CA SER A 6 -26.25 32.48 -12.07
C SER A 6 -26.69 31.21 -12.82
N PRO A 7 -25.77 30.37 -13.32
CA PRO A 7 -26.12 29.04 -13.78
C PRO A 7 -26.60 28.19 -12.58
N ARG A 8 -27.74 27.52 -12.74
CA ARG A 8 -28.33 26.63 -11.73
C ARG A 8 -27.53 25.33 -11.64
N ARG A 9 -27.12 24.95 -10.42
CA ARG A 9 -26.62 23.61 -10.08
C ARG A 9 -27.71 22.56 -10.33
N PRO A 10 -27.45 21.41 -10.97
CA PRO A 10 -28.35 20.26 -10.89
C PRO A 10 -28.08 19.46 -9.61
N SER A 11 -29.14 19.01 -8.95
CA SER A 11 -29.08 18.16 -7.75
C SER A 11 -28.70 16.72 -8.06
N LEU A 12 -28.01 16.07 -7.10
CA LEU A 12 -27.48 14.70 -7.12
C LEU A 12 -28.47 13.62 -7.63
N ALA A 13 -29.77 13.79 -7.40
CA ALA A 13 -30.81 12.82 -7.77
C ALA A 13 -31.21 12.82 -9.26
N ALA A 14 -30.80 13.81 -10.06
CA ALA A 14 -31.23 13.96 -11.46
C ALA A 14 -30.26 13.36 -12.51
N ARG A 15 -29.14 12.76 -12.09
CA ARG A 15 -28.10 12.22 -12.99
C ARG A 15 -28.18 10.70 -13.24
N VAL A 16 -29.20 10.01 -12.72
CA VAL A 16 -29.29 8.52 -12.75
C VAL A 16 -30.01 7.97 -14.00
N GLY A 17 -30.28 8.77 -15.03
CA GLY A 17 -31.03 8.27 -16.18
C GLY A 17 -30.74 8.95 -17.51
N ALA A 18 -29.63 8.59 -18.16
CA ALA A 18 -29.50 8.56 -19.63
C ALA A 18 -28.08 8.07 -20.02
N THR A 19 -27.81 6.77 -19.89
CA THR A 19 -26.63 6.15 -20.52
C THR A 19 -27.03 4.80 -21.08
N LEU A 20 -27.45 4.78 -22.35
CA LEU A 20 -27.60 3.55 -23.09
C LEU A 20 -27.38 3.81 -24.58
N VAL A 21 -26.10 3.86 -24.99
CA VAL A 21 -25.57 3.15 -26.16
C VAL A 21 -24.09 2.88 -25.87
N ALA A 22 -23.76 1.64 -25.59
CA ALA A 22 -22.40 1.12 -25.64
C ALA A 22 -22.17 0.51 -27.03
N GLY A 23 -20.97 0.72 -27.59
CA GLY A 23 -20.49 -0.04 -28.74
C GLY A 23 -19.93 0.84 -29.85
N LEU A 24 -18.59 0.85 -29.96
CA LEU A 24 -17.78 1.45 -31.02
C LEU A 24 -18.05 2.94 -31.32
N SER A 25 -17.30 3.81 -30.64
CA SER A 25 -16.99 5.13 -31.19
C SER A 25 -15.50 5.16 -31.51
N ALA A 26 -15.15 4.79 -32.74
CA ALA A 26 -14.07 5.49 -33.41
C ALA A 26 -14.54 6.94 -33.45
N ILE A 27 -14.13 7.74 -32.47
CA ILE A 27 -14.39 9.17 -32.52
C ILE A 27 -13.43 9.68 -33.60
N PHE A 28 -13.95 9.76 -34.83
CA PHE A 28 -13.41 10.64 -35.85
C PHE A 28 -13.61 12.07 -35.31
N PHE A 29 -12.70 12.50 -34.44
CA PHE A 29 -12.46 13.92 -34.27
C PHE A 29 -11.86 14.38 -35.58
N ALA A 30 -12.47 15.41 -36.18
CA ALA A 30 -11.88 16.04 -37.34
C ALA A 30 -10.46 16.45 -36.95
N SER A 31 -9.47 15.86 -37.62
CA SER A 31 -8.12 16.42 -37.63
C SER A 31 -8.23 17.90 -38.01
N PRO A 32 -7.33 18.78 -37.52
CA PRO A 32 -7.18 20.10 -38.13
C PRO A 32 -7.16 19.91 -39.64
N THR A 33 -7.96 20.68 -40.37
CA THR A 33 -7.93 20.59 -41.84
C THR A 33 -6.56 21.07 -42.26
N PRO A 34 -5.74 20.25 -42.95
CA PRO A 34 -4.44 20.69 -43.44
C PRO A 34 -4.63 21.93 -44.30
N ALA A 35 -3.77 22.93 -44.11
CA ALA A 35 -3.71 24.07 -45.02
C ALA A 35 -2.68 23.80 -46.13
N LEU A 36 -1.59 23.09 -45.82
CA LEU A 36 -0.69 22.53 -46.82
C LEU A 36 -1.41 21.39 -47.56
N THR A 37 -1.34 21.42 -48.89
CA THR A 37 -1.79 20.33 -49.77
C THR A 37 -0.60 19.82 -50.56
N ILE A 38 -0.25 18.54 -50.36
CA ILE A 38 0.78 17.86 -51.13
C ILE A 38 0.11 16.98 -52.19
N SER A 39 0.25 17.38 -53.45
CA SER A 39 -0.17 16.62 -54.63
C SER A 39 0.97 15.67 -55.04
N LEU A 40 0.63 14.42 -55.36
CA LEU A 40 1.61 13.39 -55.72
C LEU A 40 1.25 12.79 -57.06
N ASP A 41 2.18 12.85 -58.01
CA ASP A 41 2.11 12.16 -59.29
C ASP A 41 3.22 11.09 -59.36
N TYR A 42 2.91 9.96 -60.00
CA TYR A 42 3.91 8.92 -60.22
C TYR A 42 4.57 9.15 -61.58
N ASP A 43 5.87 9.43 -61.59
CA ASP A 43 6.66 9.49 -62.82
C ASP A 43 7.36 8.16 -63.06
N GLU A 44 7.13 7.56 -64.22
CA GLU A 44 7.59 6.21 -64.54
C GLU A 44 8.98 6.26 -65.20
N ASP A 45 10.00 6.56 -64.39
CA ASP A 45 11.42 6.53 -64.81
C ASP A 45 12.00 5.10 -64.86
N ASP A 46 11.79 4.32 -63.79
CA ASP A 46 12.12 2.89 -63.69
C ASP A 46 10.93 2.06 -63.18
N SER A 47 10.89 0.77 -63.52
CA SER A 47 9.81 -0.16 -63.17
C SER A 47 10.38 -1.41 -62.51
N PRO A 48 10.88 -1.32 -61.26
CA PRO A 48 11.53 -2.44 -60.58
C PRO A 48 10.56 -3.61 -60.39
N ALA A 49 11.08 -4.84 -60.46
CA ALA A 49 10.26 -6.05 -60.38
C ALA A 49 9.47 -6.20 -59.06
N PHE A 50 9.88 -5.52 -57.98
CA PHE A 50 9.21 -5.54 -56.68
C PHE A 50 8.06 -4.52 -56.56
N ASP A 51 7.97 -3.54 -57.47
CA ASP A 51 6.91 -2.54 -57.54
C ASP A 51 6.72 -2.03 -58.99
N PRO A 52 6.28 -2.90 -59.92
CA PRO A 52 6.35 -2.63 -61.36
C PRO A 52 5.48 -1.46 -61.84
N ASN A 53 4.54 -0.98 -61.00
CA ASN A 53 3.60 0.08 -61.34
C ASN A 53 3.64 1.22 -60.30
N GLY A 54 4.67 1.30 -59.47
CA GLY A 54 4.82 2.35 -58.44
C GLY A 54 3.77 2.31 -57.31
N THR A 55 2.92 1.29 -57.23
CA THR A 55 1.77 1.30 -56.32
C THR A 55 2.21 1.28 -54.85
N ARG A 56 3.27 0.53 -54.54
CA ARG A 56 3.81 0.48 -53.17
C ARG A 56 4.50 1.79 -52.82
N LEU A 57 5.28 2.34 -53.74
CA LEU A 57 5.93 3.64 -53.58
C LEU A 57 4.91 4.74 -53.28
N MET A 58 3.89 4.87 -54.13
CA MET A 58 2.87 5.90 -53.98
C MET A 58 2.02 5.76 -52.72
N THR A 59 1.80 4.53 -52.24
CA THR A 59 1.10 4.30 -50.96
C THR A 59 1.88 4.89 -49.79
N ILE A 60 3.20 4.71 -49.77
CA ILE A 60 4.05 5.22 -48.70
C ILE A 60 4.32 6.71 -48.87
N ALA A 61 4.48 7.20 -50.11
CA ALA A 61 4.60 8.61 -50.41
C ALA A 61 3.37 9.40 -49.93
N ARG A 62 2.16 8.85 -50.12
CA ARG A 62 0.94 9.44 -49.57
C ARG A 62 0.97 9.51 -48.04
N ALA A 63 1.44 8.47 -47.36
CA ALA A 63 1.56 8.51 -45.90
C ALA A 63 2.63 9.54 -45.43
N ALA A 64 3.74 9.69 -46.16
CA ALA A 64 4.74 10.73 -45.89
C ALA A 64 4.15 12.14 -46.07
N ALA A 65 3.36 12.35 -47.13
CA ALA A 65 2.65 13.59 -47.37
C ALA A 65 1.63 13.88 -46.26
N ASP A 66 0.82 12.89 -45.86
CA ASP A 66 -0.16 13.05 -44.77
C ASP A 66 0.50 13.46 -43.44
N ILE A 67 1.72 12.98 -43.18
CA ILE A 67 2.50 13.36 -42.00
C ILE A 67 2.92 14.83 -42.10
N TRP A 68 3.48 15.28 -43.23
CA TRP A 68 3.89 16.67 -43.40
C TRP A 68 2.73 17.66 -43.43
N GLU A 69 1.64 17.33 -44.12
CA GLU A 69 0.38 18.09 -44.14
C GLU A 69 -0.23 18.26 -42.74
N TRP A 70 -0.01 17.30 -41.83
CA TRP A 70 -0.46 17.43 -40.45
C TRP A 70 0.39 18.42 -39.65
N HIS A 71 1.69 18.49 -39.93
CA HIS A 71 2.63 19.36 -39.22
C HIS A 71 2.56 20.79 -39.75
N ILE A 72 2.56 21.02 -41.05
CA ILE A 72 2.58 22.38 -41.63
C ILE A 72 1.14 22.83 -41.92
N LEU A 73 0.76 23.96 -41.34
CA LEU A 73 -0.57 24.57 -41.44
C LEU A 73 -0.56 25.93 -42.12
N ASP A 74 0.54 26.30 -42.78
CA ASP A 74 0.56 27.39 -43.76
C ASP A 74 -0.16 26.92 -45.04
N ASP A 75 -0.94 27.82 -45.64
CA ASP A 75 -1.77 27.54 -46.82
C ASP A 75 -0.90 27.55 -48.07
N GLU A 76 -0.48 26.37 -48.51
CA GLU A 76 0.41 26.17 -49.66
C GLU A 76 0.01 24.92 -50.45
N GLU A 77 0.35 24.90 -51.74
CA GLU A 77 0.15 23.74 -52.61
C GLU A 77 1.49 23.33 -53.22
N ILE A 78 1.92 22.10 -52.93
CA ILE A 78 3.19 21.54 -53.40
C ILE A 78 2.92 20.27 -54.18
N HIS A 79 3.56 20.13 -55.32
CA HIS A 79 3.40 18.99 -56.21
C HIS A 79 4.72 18.24 -56.25
N PHE A 80 4.69 16.93 -55.99
CA PHE A 80 5.84 16.05 -56.13
C PHE A 80 5.61 15.01 -57.21
N ASP A 81 6.59 14.87 -58.10
CA ASP A 81 6.70 13.75 -59.02
C ASP A 81 7.58 12.68 -58.35
N ILE A 82 7.00 11.51 -58.11
CA ILE A 82 7.62 10.42 -57.35
C ILE A 82 8.02 9.31 -58.32
N SER A 83 9.30 8.94 -58.35
CA SER A 83 9.80 7.90 -59.25
C SER A 83 10.77 6.92 -58.60
N TRP A 84 10.94 5.77 -59.23
CA TRP A 84 12.04 4.85 -58.99
C TRP A 84 13.17 5.14 -59.97
N ASP A 85 14.42 5.09 -59.51
CA ASP A 85 15.60 5.06 -60.38
C ASP A 85 16.72 4.26 -59.70
N ASN A 86 17.82 4.01 -60.39
CA ASN A 86 19.02 3.42 -59.82
C ASN A 86 20.05 4.52 -59.48
N LEU A 87 20.10 4.92 -58.20
CA LEU A 87 21.02 5.95 -57.70
C LEU A 87 22.32 5.37 -57.12
N ASP A 88 22.69 4.14 -57.50
CA ASP A 88 23.89 3.45 -57.00
C ASP A 88 25.18 4.20 -57.35
N ASP A 89 25.23 4.87 -58.50
CA ASP A 89 26.38 5.68 -58.94
C ASP A 89 26.47 7.03 -58.21
N GLU A 90 25.34 7.53 -57.70
CA GLU A 90 25.26 8.72 -56.85
C GLU A 90 25.50 8.41 -55.36
N ASN A 91 25.53 7.13 -54.98
CA ASN A 91 25.64 6.66 -53.59
C ASN A 91 24.54 7.28 -52.68
N ARG A 92 23.31 7.36 -53.20
CA ARG A 92 22.14 7.92 -52.51
C ARG A 92 21.03 6.88 -52.39
N LEU A 93 20.23 6.99 -51.33
CA LEU A 93 19.05 6.14 -51.15
C LEU A 93 17.79 6.74 -51.77
N ALA A 94 17.71 8.06 -51.75
CA ALA A 94 16.75 8.85 -52.48
C ALA A 94 17.36 10.23 -52.73
N LYS A 95 16.69 11.05 -53.55
CA LYS A 95 17.04 12.45 -53.75
C LYS A 95 15.81 13.28 -54.06
N CYS A 96 15.76 14.46 -53.50
CA CYS A 96 14.89 15.55 -53.90
C CYS A 96 15.64 16.44 -54.91
N VAL A 97 15.06 16.63 -56.08
CA VAL A 97 15.59 17.54 -57.10
C VAL A 97 14.64 18.75 -57.18
N PRO A 98 14.99 19.88 -56.54
CA PRO A 98 14.20 21.09 -56.68
C PRO A 98 14.26 21.57 -58.14
N SER A 99 13.11 21.96 -58.66
CA SER A 99 13.00 22.44 -60.04
C SER A 99 13.72 23.79 -60.20
N TYR A 100 14.93 23.78 -60.79
CA TYR A 100 15.80 24.96 -60.94
C TYR A 100 15.32 25.98 -62.00
N VAL A 101 14.06 25.93 -62.42
CA VAL A 101 13.51 26.73 -63.52
C VAL A 101 12.17 27.34 -63.07
N PRO A 102 11.92 28.65 -63.30
CA PRO A 102 10.72 29.34 -62.78
C PRO A 102 9.39 28.94 -63.46
N TYR A 103 9.28 27.75 -64.05
CA TYR A 103 8.13 27.30 -64.89
C TYR A 103 7.89 25.79 -64.86
N VAL A 104 8.22 25.10 -63.79
CA VAL A 104 7.89 23.68 -63.63
C VAL A 104 7.05 23.54 -62.37
N ASP A 105 5.91 22.88 -62.54
CA ASP A 105 4.81 22.84 -61.59
C ASP A 105 5.02 21.78 -60.47
N SER A 106 6.14 21.03 -60.48
CA SER A 106 6.43 19.89 -59.58
C SER A 106 7.91 19.79 -59.14
N ILE A 107 8.14 19.12 -58.00
CA ILE A 107 9.46 18.78 -57.41
C ILE A 107 9.69 17.28 -57.57
N ASP A 108 10.83 16.86 -58.12
CA ASP A 108 11.09 15.43 -58.34
C ASP A 108 11.65 14.78 -57.07
N VAL A 109 11.06 13.67 -56.64
CA VAL A 109 11.57 12.81 -55.56
C VAL A 109 11.82 11.42 -56.12
N VAL A 110 13.10 11.09 -56.24
CA VAL A 110 13.56 9.85 -56.86
C VAL A 110 14.07 8.92 -55.77
N VAL A 111 13.49 7.71 -55.67
CA VAL A 111 13.91 6.68 -54.72
C VAL A 111 14.78 5.64 -55.41
N SER A 112 15.91 5.29 -54.78
CA SER A 112 16.82 4.31 -55.36
C SER A 112 16.28 2.88 -55.28
N THR A 113 16.46 2.13 -56.36
CA THR A 113 16.21 0.69 -56.45
C THR A 113 17.41 -0.13 -55.97
N HIS A 114 18.63 0.42 -56.05
CA HIS A 114 19.88 -0.30 -55.76
C HIS A 114 20.85 0.49 -54.88
N ARG A 115 21.68 -0.25 -54.14
CA ARG A 115 22.84 0.24 -53.40
C ARG A 115 23.90 -0.84 -53.35
N ASP A 116 25.15 -0.45 -53.55
CA ASP A 116 26.30 -1.35 -53.68
C ASP A 116 26.03 -2.48 -54.69
N SER A 117 25.42 -2.12 -55.82
CA SER A 117 25.00 -3.02 -56.90
C SER A 117 24.02 -4.13 -56.50
N ALA A 118 23.35 -4.00 -55.35
CA ALA A 118 22.30 -4.90 -54.87
C ALA A 118 20.97 -4.17 -54.72
N VAL A 119 19.85 -4.88 -54.90
CA VAL A 119 18.51 -4.32 -54.65
C VAL A 119 18.40 -3.93 -53.19
N ILE A 120 17.93 -2.70 -52.93
CA ILE A 120 17.75 -2.21 -51.56
C ILE A 120 16.61 -3.01 -50.89
N PRO A 121 16.82 -3.53 -49.67
CA PRO A 121 15.77 -4.22 -48.91
C PRO A 121 14.82 -3.20 -48.27
N TRP A 122 14.00 -2.53 -49.08
CA TRP A 122 12.99 -1.59 -48.61
C TRP A 122 11.88 -2.32 -47.82
N PHE A 123 11.55 -1.80 -46.65
CA PHE A 123 10.35 -2.16 -45.91
C PHE A 123 9.15 -1.39 -46.46
N PHE A 124 8.19 -2.13 -46.99
CA PHE A 124 6.92 -1.59 -47.46
C PHE A 124 5.85 -1.79 -46.40
N ASP A 125 5.59 -0.75 -45.62
CA ASP A 125 4.56 -0.77 -44.59
C ASP A 125 3.16 -0.68 -45.23
N GLU A 126 2.30 -1.66 -44.98
CA GLU A 126 0.92 -1.67 -45.47
C GLU A 126 0.02 -0.70 -44.70
N THR A 127 0.40 -0.34 -43.47
CA THR A 127 -0.30 0.57 -42.58
C THR A 127 0.64 1.61 -41.94
N PRO A 128 1.29 2.49 -42.74
CA PRO A 128 2.37 3.37 -42.27
C PRO A 128 2.01 4.25 -41.07
N LEU A 129 0.75 4.69 -40.98
CA LEU A 129 0.26 5.58 -39.92
C LEU A 129 -0.07 4.85 -38.60
N LEU A 130 -0.11 3.50 -38.59
CA LEU A 130 -0.44 2.70 -37.42
C LEU A 130 0.80 2.22 -36.65
N ASN A 131 1.95 2.08 -37.30
CA ASN A 131 3.23 1.64 -36.70
C ASN A 131 3.16 0.28 -35.98
N GLU A 132 2.38 -0.68 -36.50
CA GLU A 132 2.14 -1.97 -35.82
C GLU A 132 3.40 -2.87 -35.75
N GLU A 133 4.37 -2.62 -36.64
CA GLU A 133 5.63 -3.34 -36.76
C GLU A 133 6.73 -2.85 -35.81
N PHE A 134 6.48 -1.76 -35.08
CA PHE A 134 7.49 -1.06 -34.31
C PHE A 134 7.16 -1.02 -32.82
N ASP A 135 8.20 -0.81 -32.01
CA ASP A 135 8.05 -0.44 -30.60
C ASP A 135 7.35 0.93 -30.44
N PRO A 136 6.92 1.32 -29.23
CA PRO A 136 6.42 2.67 -28.98
C PRO A 136 7.43 3.75 -29.40
N VAL A 137 6.95 4.79 -30.09
CA VAL A 137 7.76 5.91 -30.56
C VAL A 137 8.44 6.64 -29.39
N THR A 138 9.74 6.89 -29.53
CA THR A 138 10.56 7.57 -28.52
C THR A 138 11.07 8.90 -29.05
N ALA A 139 10.97 9.94 -28.23
CA ALA A 139 11.58 11.24 -28.49
C ALA A 139 12.93 11.34 -27.75
N GLN A 140 13.92 11.93 -28.41
CA GLN A 140 15.19 12.33 -27.81
C GLN A 140 15.20 13.84 -27.59
N LEU A 141 15.72 14.25 -26.43
CA LEU A 141 15.87 15.65 -26.08
C LEU A 141 17.30 16.13 -26.27
N PHE A 142 17.47 17.43 -26.49
CA PHE A 142 18.77 18.10 -26.55
C PHE A 142 19.69 17.71 -25.39
N ARG A 143 19.16 17.62 -24.16
CA ARG A 143 19.94 17.25 -22.97
C ARG A 143 20.35 15.78 -22.90
N ASP A 144 19.71 14.91 -23.69
CA ASP A 144 19.89 13.46 -23.64
C ASP A 144 20.89 12.95 -24.70
N ILE A 145 21.26 13.80 -25.66
CA ILE A 145 22.29 13.50 -26.66
C ILE A 145 23.70 13.85 -26.14
N ASN A 146 24.74 13.40 -26.84
CA ASN A 146 26.12 13.69 -26.46
C ASN A 146 26.34 15.23 -26.41
N PRO A 147 26.88 15.81 -25.32
CA PRO A 147 27.02 17.26 -25.21
C PRO A 147 27.85 17.90 -26.33
N THR A 148 28.94 17.25 -26.76
CA THR A 148 29.75 17.74 -27.89
C THR A 148 28.99 17.67 -29.21
N HIS A 149 28.12 16.67 -29.37
CA HIS A 149 27.24 16.59 -30.53
C HIS A 149 26.20 17.72 -30.50
N ALA A 150 25.55 17.95 -29.36
CA ALA A 150 24.59 19.03 -29.17
C ALA A 150 25.20 20.41 -29.48
N ASP A 151 26.38 20.71 -28.92
CA ASP A 151 27.09 21.98 -29.14
C ASP A 151 27.50 22.19 -30.61
N ASN A 152 27.71 21.12 -31.37
CA ASN A 152 28.03 21.19 -32.80
C ASN A 152 26.79 21.25 -33.69
N SER A 153 25.63 20.84 -33.19
CA SER A 153 24.37 20.76 -33.94
C SER A 153 23.50 22.01 -33.81
N PHE A 154 23.79 22.90 -32.86
CA PHE A 154 22.97 24.10 -32.61
C PHE A 154 23.83 25.34 -32.39
N ALA A 155 23.35 26.47 -32.91
CA ALA A 155 23.83 27.81 -32.58
C ALA A 155 22.90 28.46 -31.53
N GLY A 156 23.46 29.30 -30.66
CA GLY A 156 22.69 30.02 -29.64
C GLY A 156 22.71 29.38 -28.23
N PRO A 157 21.74 29.73 -27.36
CA PRO A 157 21.66 29.20 -26.00
C PRO A 157 21.13 27.76 -25.96
N ASN A 158 21.54 27.01 -24.93
CA ASN A 158 21.08 25.63 -24.75
C ASN A 158 19.56 25.57 -24.49
N VAL A 159 18.91 24.60 -25.15
CA VAL A 159 17.48 24.31 -25.04
C VAL A 159 17.23 22.87 -24.56
N PRO A 160 17.48 22.55 -23.27
CA PRO A 160 17.52 21.17 -22.78
C PRO A 160 16.32 20.29 -23.10
N LEU A 161 15.13 20.89 -23.24
CA LEU A 161 13.86 20.21 -23.48
C LEU A 161 13.43 20.21 -24.96
N LEU A 162 14.21 20.80 -25.86
CA LEU A 162 13.91 20.72 -27.30
C LEU A 162 13.99 19.27 -27.76
N GLU A 163 12.97 18.82 -28.48
CA GLU A 163 12.97 17.53 -29.17
C GLU A 163 13.87 17.59 -30.40
N VAL A 164 14.92 16.77 -30.37
CA VAL A 164 16.01 16.76 -31.37
C VAL A 164 16.03 15.47 -32.20
N GLY A 165 15.07 14.57 -31.97
CA GLY A 165 14.97 13.32 -32.72
C GLY A 165 13.77 12.50 -32.28
N VAL A 166 13.17 11.78 -33.22
CA VAL A 166 11.99 10.95 -32.97
C VAL A 166 12.11 9.68 -33.77
N SER A 167 12.21 8.54 -33.08
CA SER A 167 12.36 7.26 -33.77
C SER A 167 11.77 6.10 -32.98
N THR A 168 11.63 4.98 -33.69
CA THR A 168 11.23 3.69 -33.13
C THR A 168 11.95 2.55 -33.85
N ASN A 169 12.11 1.43 -33.15
CA ASN A 169 12.77 0.23 -33.69
C ASN A 169 11.74 -0.85 -34.00
N ALA A 170 12.04 -1.65 -35.02
CA ALA A 170 11.22 -2.77 -35.45
C ALA A 170 11.13 -3.83 -34.35
N LEU A 171 9.93 -4.36 -34.14
CA LEU A 171 9.71 -5.50 -33.25
C LEU A 171 10.51 -6.70 -33.75
N THR A 172 11.01 -7.52 -32.83
CA THR A 172 11.93 -8.65 -33.12
C THR A 172 11.43 -9.65 -34.17
N ASN A 173 10.11 -9.73 -34.40
CA ASN A 173 9.48 -10.64 -35.37
C ASN A 173 8.66 -9.91 -36.45
N SER A 174 8.83 -8.60 -36.60
CA SER A 174 8.12 -7.84 -37.64
C SER A 174 8.79 -7.96 -39.00
N ALA A 175 8.06 -7.61 -40.05
CA ALA A 175 8.62 -7.52 -41.41
C ALA A 175 9.57 -6.32 -41.59
N ALA A 176 9.58 -5.35 -40.67
CA ALA A 176 10.47 -4.20 -40.70
C ALA A 176 11.92 -4.56 -40.29
N ILE A 177 12.14 -5.65 -39.55
CA ILE A 177 13.46 -5.98 -39.02
C ILE A 177 14.49 -6.23 -40.13
N GLY A 178 15.63 -5.54 -40.06
CA GLY A 178 16.73 -5.69 -41.02
C GLY A 178 16.50 -5.06 -42.40
N ASN A 179 15.36 -4.40 -42.61
CA ASN A 179 15.02 -3.68 -43.84
C ASN A 179 15.12 -2.17 -43.63
N LEU A 180 15.39 -1.39 -44.67
CA LEU A 180 15.36 0.08 -44.60
C LEU A 180 13.92 0.58 -44.70
N ASP A 181 13.53 1.52 -43.85
CA ASP A 181 12.15 2.04 -43.82
C ASP A 181 11.92 3.07 -44.95
N LEU A 182 11.08 2.72 -45.93
CA LEU A 182 10.82 3.59 -47.08
C LEU A 182 10.05 4.85 -46.68
N LEU A 183 9.22 4.78 -45.63
CA LEU A 183 8.51 5.96 -45.10
C LEU A 183 9.50 7.01 -44.59
N THR A 184 10.51 6.59 -43.82
CA THR A 184 11.58 7.46 -43.33
C THR A 184 12.31 8.18 -44.48
N ALA A 185 12.69 7.44 -45.53
CA ALA A 185 13.37 8.02 -46.68
C ALA A 185 12.49 9.06 -47.41
N LEU A 186 11.22 8.74 -47.66
CA LEU A 186 10.31 9.67 -48.35
C LEU A 186 9.99 10.91 -47.50
N MET A 187 9.80 10.77 -46.19
CA MET A 187 9.60 11.93 -45.31
C MET A 187 10.82 12.87 -45.33
N HIS A 188 12.03 12.31 -45.40
CA HIS A 188 13.26 13.11 -45.52
C HIS A 188 13.31 13.89 -46.83
N GLU A 189 13.10 13.23 -47.97
CA GLU A 189 13.11 13.92 -49.26
C GLU A 189 12.00 14.98 -49.38
N PHE A 190 10.84 14.74 -48.77
CA PHE A 190 9.78 15.74 -48.70
C PHE A 190 10.19 16.94 -47.86
N GLY A 191 10.95 16.74 -46.78
CA GLY A 191 11.53 17.83 -46.00
C GLY A 191 12.40 18.77 -46.84
N HIS A 192 13.22 18.24 -47.74
CA HIS A 192 13.96 19.06 -48.71
C HIS A 192 13.06 19.88 -49.63
N GLY A 193 11.96 19.28 -50.11
CA GLY A 193 10.96 19.99 -50.93
C GLY A 193 10.16 21.05 -50.14
N LEU A 194 10.10 20.90 -48.82
CA LEU A 194 9.40 21.79 -47.89
C LEU A 194 10.30 22.89 -47.31
N GLY A 195 11.52 23.08 -47.81
CA GLY A 195 12.37 24.22 -47.45
C GLY A 195 13.45 23.93 -46.45
N MET A 196 13.83 22.66 -46.27
CA MET A 196 15.10 22.32 -45.63
C MET A 196 16.10 21.98 -46.73
N ASN A 197 16.52 22.99 -47.49
CA ASN A 197 17.37 22.83 -48.67
C ASN A 197 18.53 23.83 -48.64
N PHE A 198 19.32 23.98 -49.71
CA PHE A 198 20.49 24.84 -49.70
C PHE A 198 20.17 26.35 -49.58
N SER A 199 20.73 27.01 -48.55
CA SER A 199 20.88 28.48 -48.50
C SER A 199 22.33 28.88 -48.77
N ALA A 200 22.59 29.67 -49.81
CA ALA A 200 23.95 30.09 -50.16
C ALA A 200 24.56 31.13 -49.19
N THR A 201 23.76 31.61 -48.23
CA THR A 201 24.08 32.77 -47.39
C THR A 201 23.88 32.54 -45.91
N ASP A 202 23.46 31.34 -45.51
CA ASP A 202 23.21 30.97 -44.12
C ASP A 202 23.91 29.65 -43.78
N ASP A 203 24.50 29.56 -42.59
CA ASP A 203 25.21 28.37 -42.11
C ASP A 203 24.36 27.57 -41.10
N ASP A 204 23.18 28.07 -40.72
CA ASP A 204 22.20 27.44 -39.84
C ASP A 204 20.74 27.71 -40.26
N TYR A 205 19.83 26.95 -39.68
CA TYR A 205 18.37 27.13 -39.80
C TYR A 205 17.86 27.85 -38.56
N ASP A 206 17.67 29.17 -38.66
CA ASP A 206 17.18 30.01 -37.58
C ASP A 206 15.71 29.74 -37.24
N PHE A 207 15.44 29.40 -35.98
CA PHE A 207 14.07 29.25 -35.49
C PHE A 207 13.43 30.61 -35.24
N ASP A 208 12.11 30.73 -35.43
CA ASP A 208 11.39 31.87 -34.85
C ASP A 208 11.55 31.81 -33.32
N SER A 209 12.12 32.86 -32.74
CA SER A 209 12.27 33.01 -31.29
C SER A 209 10.96 32.76 -30.54
N ALA A 210 9.79 33.11 -31.10
CA ALA A 210 8.49 32.88 -30.48
C ALA A 210 8.18 31.38 -30.28
N ASP A 211 8.74 30.52 -31.13
CA ASP A 211 8.50 29.09 -31.11
C ASP A 211 9.46 28.32 -30.19
N ILE A 212 10.55 28.97 -29.79
CA ILE A 212 11.58 28.39 -28.91
C ILE A 212 11.74 29.20 -27.62
N GLY A 213 10.63 29.74 -27.10
CA GLY A 213 10.55 30.37 -25.78
C GLY A 213 11.22 31.74 -25.67
N GLY A 214 11.29 32.47 -26.79
CA GLY A 214 11.91 33.78 -26.91
C GLY A 214 13.44 33.73 -27.02
N LEU A 215 13.99 32.58 -27.41
CA LEU A 215 15.44 32.36 -27.53
C LEU A 215 15.88 32.46 -29.00
N ASP A 216 17.08 33.00 -29.23
CA ASP A 216 17.70 33.04 -30.55
C ASP A 216 18.52 31.75 -30.74
N VAL A 217 17.90 30.72 -31.35
CA VAL A 217 18.48 29.38 -31.54
C VAL A 217 18.35 28.97 -33.01
N GLY A 218 19.43 28.42 -33.57
CA GLY A 218 19.45 27.86 -34.92
C GLY A 218 19.98 26.43 -34.94
N ALA A 219 19.51 25.59 -35.87
CA ALA A 219 20.07 24.25 -36.10
C ALA A 219 21.14 24.31 -37.19
N VAL A 220 22.34 23.81 -36.90
CA VAL A 220 23.50 23.95 -37.80
C VAL A 220 23.34 23.09 -39.06
N GLU A 221 23.54 23.72 -40.21
CA GLU A 221 23.55 23.05 -41.51
C GLU A 221 24.91 22.37 -41.77
N GLY A 222 24.84 21.12 -42.24
CA GLY A 222 25.99 20.32 -42.64
C GLY A 222 26.37 20.54 -44.12
N PRO A 223 27.53 20.01 -44.54
CA PRO A 223 28.02 20.19 -45.91
C PRO A 223 27.15 19.54 -47.01
N GLY A 224 26.20 18.68 -46.64
CA GLY A 224 25.24 18.05 -47.56
C GLY A 224 23.89 18.76 -47.62
N TYR A 225 23.72 19.89 -46.92
CA TYR A 225 22.46 20.64 -46.78
C TYR A 225 21.42 19.97 -45.86
N GLU A 226 21.83 18.93 -45.13
CA GLU A 226 21.09 18.35 -44.01
C GLU A 226 21.62 18.89 -42.67
N LEU A 227 20.84 18.73 -41.60
CA LEU A 227 21.25 19.09 -40.25
C LEU A 227 22.45 18.24 -39.81
N VAL A 228 23.42 18.86 -39.14
CA VAL A 228 24.50 18.15 -38.43
C VAL A 228 23.94 17.23 -37.32
N LEU A 229 22.70 17.47 -36.91
CA LEU A 229 21.99 16.74 -35.88
C LEU A 229 21.67 15.30 -36.29
N SER A 230 22.57 14.38 -35.95
CA SER A 230 22.47 12.95 -36.33
C SER A 230 21.19 12.19 -35.89
N THR A 231 20.37 12.79 -35.02
CA THR A 231 19.14 12.19 -34.48
C THR A 231 17.88 12.69 -35.18
N ALA A 232 18.00 13.74 -35.99
CA ALA A 232 16.90 14.35 -36.73
C ALA A 232 16.51 13.53 -37.96
N LEU A 233 15.31 13.77 -38.49
CA LEU A 233 14.92 13.21 -39.78
C LEU A 233 15.75 13.83 -40.91
N MET A 234 16.00 15.14 -40.85
CA MET A 234 16.76 15.85 -41.87
C MET A 234 18.25 15.77 -41.58
N ASN A 235 18.79 14.57 -41.48
CA ASN A 235 20.21 14.26 -41.30
C ASN A 235 20.75 13.48 -42.51
N ASP A 236 22.06 13.59 -42.77
CA ASP A 236 22.77 12.90 -43.87
C ASP A 236 22.84 11.36 -43.72
N SER A 237 22.36 10.80 -42.61
CA SER A 237 22.50 9.38 -42.26
C SER A 237 21.25 8.76 -41.62
N ILE A 238 20.11 8.80 -42.31
CA ILE A 238 18.83 8.21 -41.85
C ILE A 238 18.66 6.71 -42.13
N ALA A 239 19.66 6.06 -42.72
CA ALA A 239 19.57 4.72 -43.29
C ALA A 239 19.85 3.59 -42.29
N VAL A 240 19.08 3.50 -41.20
CA VAL A 240 19.28 2.47 -40.17
C VAL A 240 18.28 1.31 -40.37
N PRO A 241 18.74 0.09 -40.74
CA PRO A 241 17.83 -1.04 -40.94
C PRO A 241 17.03 -1.38 -39.68
N GLY A 242 15.73 -1.54 -39.82
CA GLY A 242 14.81 -1.81 -38.72
C GLY A 242 14.50 -0.61 -37.83
N GLN A 243 14.79 0.62 -38.27
CA GLN A 243 14.41 1.83 -37.56
C GLN A 243 13.52 2.70 -38.44
N ARG A 244 12.50 3.31 -37.84
CA ARG A 244 11.69 4.37 -38.44
C ARG A 244 11.96 5.67 -37.69
N THR A 245 12.26 6.72 -38.44
CA THR A 245 12.51 8.08 -37.92
C THR A 245 11.42 9.01 -38.43
N PHE A 246 10.92 9.89 -37.57
CA PHE A 246 9.86 10.86 -37.88
C PHE A 246 10.42 12.29 -37.78
N PRO A 247 9.73 13.28 -38.38
CA PRO A 247 10.04 14.68 -38.12
C PRO A 247 10.02 14.98 -36.62
N SER A 248 11.13 15.47 -36.10
CA SER A 248 11.23 16.03 -34.75
C SER A 248 10.75 17.47 -34.71
N ALA A 249 10.52 18.01 -33.52
CA ALA A 249 10.26 19.46 -33.39
C ALA A 249 11.38 20.29 -34.04
N THR A 250 12.64 19.88 -33.92
CA THR A 250 13.78 20.55 -34.59
C THR A 250 13.62 20.57 -36.11
N ASP A 251 13.26 19.44 -36.73
CA ASP A 251 13.03 19.38 -38.18
C ASP A 251 11.91 20.35 -38.60
N ILE A 252 10.82 20.40 -37.83
CA ILE A 252 9.65 21.23 -38.17
C ILE A 252 9.98 22.72 -38.00
N LEU A 253 10.64 23.11 -36.91
CA LEU A 253 11.01 24.50 -36.65
C LEU A 253 12.03 25.03 -37.66
N ALA A 254 12.94 24.18 -38.15
CA ALA A 254 13.93 24.55 -39.15
C ALA A 254 13.29 24.95 -40.51
N THR A 255 12.06 24.52 -40.80
CA THR A 255 11.36 24.90 -42.04
C THR A 255 11.02 26.40 -42.12
N HIS A 256 11.07 27.11 -40.99
CA HIS A 256 10.82 28.55 -40.91
C HIS A 256 11.82 29.38 -41.72
N ASP A 257 13.12 29.10 -41.59
CA ASP A 257 14.18 29.99 -42.08
C ASP A 257 14.12 30.25 -43.59
N GLN A 258 13.87 29.20 -44.39
CA GLN A 258 13.92 29.33 -45.86
C GLN A 258 12.55 29.62 -46.49
N ASN A 259 11.50 28.93 -46.04
CA ASN A 259 10.16 29.03 -46.63
C ASN A 259 9.21 29.92 -45.84
N GLY A 260 9.60 30.38 -44.64
CA GLY A 260 8.79 31.28 -43.82
C GLY A 260 7.56 30.61 -43.21
N TYR A 261 7.56 29.28 -43.06
CA TYR A 261 6.48 28.58 -42.37
C TYR A 261 6.45 28.98 -40.89
N THR A 262 5.31 29.51 -40.45
CA THR A 262 5.12 30.06 -39.10
C THR A 262 3.92 29.44 -38.39
N ASN A 263 3.12 28.64 -39.11
CA ASN A 263 1.96 28.00 -38.57
C ASN A 263 2.09 26.48 -38.71
N PHE A 264 2.40 25.81 -37.60
CA PHE A 264 2.53 24.36 -37.57
C PHE A 264 1.88 23.73 -36.33
N ASN A 265 1.77 22.40 -36.36
CA ASN A 265 1.42 21.52 -35.25
C ASN A 265 2.63 20.71 -34.83
N LEU A 266 2.83 20.54 -33.54
CA LEU A 266 3.80 19.60 -32.98
C LEU A 266 3.08 18.49 -32.21
N ARG A 267 3.36 17.23 -32.51
CA ARG A 267 2.70 16.13 -31.78
C ARG A 267 3.08 16.09 -30.31
N ARG A 268 4.34 16.38 -30.00
CA ARG A 268 4.91 16.34 -28.65
C ARG A 268 5.43 17.73 -28.33
N ILE A 269 5.02 18.27 -27.19
CA ILE A 269 5.40 19.62 -26.78
C ILE A 269 5.80 19.64 -25.30
N ASP A 270 6.98 20.19 -25.06
CA ASP A 270 7.52 20.38 -23.73
C ASP A 270 7.24 21.78 -23.21
N LEU A 271 6.99 21.86 -21.91
CA LEU A 271 6.96 23.11 -21.16
C LEU A 271 8.40 23.50 -20.78
N PHE A 272 8.91 24.59 -21.33
CA PHE A 272 10.20 25.16 -20.92
C PHE A 272 10.15 25.72 -19.50
N GLY A 273 9.05 26.40 -19.13
CA GLY A 273 8.81 26.94 -17.79
C GLY A 273 9.71 28.10 -17.35
N GLY A 274 10.55 28.62 -18.25
CA GLY A 274 11.50 29.70 -17.95
C GLY A 274 10.93 31.12 -18.10
N HIS A 275 9.80 31.31 -18.80
CA HIS A 275 9.26 32.62 -19.13
C HIS A 275 8.21 33.10 -18.13
N SER A 276 7.17 32.30 -17.87
CA SER A 276 6.17 32.59 -16.83
C SER A 276 5.53 31.33 -16.26
N GLU A 277 4.66 31.48 -15.26
CA GLU A 277 3.84 30.38 -14.74
C GLU A 277 2.49 30.26 -15.46
N ASP A 278 2.11 31.12 -16.42
CA ASP A 278 0.79 31.05 -17.07
C ASP A 278 0.77 29.98 -18.18
N TRP A 279 -0.18 29.05 -18.13
CA TRP A 279 -0.38 28.04 -19.18
C TRP A 279 -0.58 28.66 -20.57
N ASN A 280 -1.26 29.81 -20.64
CA ASN A 280 -1.61 30.49 -21.88
C ASN A 280 -0.46 31.30 -22.48
N ASP A 281 0.62 31.45 -21.75
CA ASP A 281 1.81 32.10 -22.26
C ASP A 281 2.51 31.15 -23.24
N THR A 282 2.41 31.51 -24.51
CA THR A 282 2.87 30.68 -25.62
C THR A 282 4.37 30.46 -25.61
N LEU A 283 5.15 31.39 -25.05
CA LEU A 283 6.61 31.27 -24.91
C LEU A 283 7.02 30.21 -23.89
N ASN A 284 6.08 29.65 -23.12
CA ASN A 284 6.38 28.54 -22.23
C ASN A 284 6.45 27.19 -22.95
N TRP A 285 5.99 27.10 -24.20
CA TRP A 285 5.80 25.84 -24.91
C TRP A 285 6.61 25.80 -26.21
N ILE A 286 7.18 24.64 -26.53
CA ILE A 286 7.77 24.41 -27.86
C ILE A 286 6.71 24.66 -28.93
N GLY A 287 7.08 25.39 -29.99
CA GLY A 287 6.22 25.73 -31.11
C GLY A 287 5.31 26.93 -30.86
N GLY A 288 5.58 27.73 -29.82
CA GLY A 288 4.96 29.04 -29.64
C GLY A 288 3.45 28.98 -29.45
N LYS A 289 2.93 27.85 -28.96
CA LYS A 289 1.50 27.58 -28.81
C LYS A 289 1.24 26.71 -27.59
N SER A 290 0.21 27.05 -26.81
CA SER A 290 -0.25 26.20 -25.71
C SER A 290 -0.81 24.86 -26.23
N PRO A 291 -0.69 23.77 -25.45
CA PRO A 291 -1.23 22.47 -25.81
C PRO A 291 -2.74 22.47 -26.09
N GLU A 292 -3.10 21.71 -27.11
CA GLU A 292 -4.45 21.38 -27.54
C GLU A 292 -4.71 19.85 -27.46
N TRP A 293 -5.95 19.47 -27.78
CA TRP A 293 -6.50 18.13 -27.57
C TRP A 293 -5.76 16.99 -28.29
N PHE A 294 -4.92 17.29 -29.28
CA PHE A 294 -4.14 16.31 -30.05
C PHE A 294 -2.65 16.25 -29.65
N ASN A 295 -2.18 17.15 -28.79
CA ASN A 295 -0.79 17.19 -28.36
C ASN A 295 -0.54 16.26 -27.17
N ASP A 296 0.57 15.54 -27.22
CA ASP A 296 1.17 14.90 -26.06
C ASP A 296 2.05 15.95 -25.35
N ALA A 297 1.61 16.43 -24.18
CA ALA A 297 2.28 17.49 -23.44
C ALA A 297 3.22 16.92 -22.36
N PHE A 298 4.29 17.65 -22.08
CA PHE A 298 5.31 17.26 -21.09
C PHE A 298 5.66 18.45 -20.19
N ALA A 299 5.47 18.29 -18.88
CA ALA A 299 5.96 19.22 -17.86
C ALA A 299 7.08 18.52 -17.09
N ARG A 300 8.32 18.76 -17.50
CA ARG A 300 9.54 18.14 -16.93
C ARG A 300 10.71 19.13 -16.83
N SER A 301 10.41 20.42 -16.67
CA SER A 301 11.41 21.47 -16.44
C SER A 301 11.78 21.64 -14.96
N GLY A 302 11.02 21.04 -14.05
CA GLY A 302 11.13 21.24 -12.60
C GLY A 302 10.45 22.54 -12.11
N GLY A 303 9.81 23.28 -13.01
CA GLY A 303 9.05 24.50 -12.70
C GLY A 303 7.55 24.24 -12.45
N SER A 304 6.80 25.32 -12.30
CA SER A 304 5.34 25.27 -12.12
C SER A 304 4.60 25.98 -13.25
N VAL A 305 3.43 25.45 -13.62
CA VAL A 305 2.49 26.11 -14.54
C VAL A 305 1.09 26.17 -13.92
N ARG A 306 0.36 27.25 -14.21
CA ARG A 306 -0.94 27.59 -13.65
C ARG A 306 -1.96 27.72 -14.77
N ILE A 307 -3.11 27.13 -14.54
CA ILE A 307 -4.32 27.33 -15.34
C ILE A 307 -5.28 28.14 -14.47
N ASP A 308 -5.36 29.44 -14.69
CA ASP A 308 -6.20 30.34 -13.89
C ASP A 308 -7.62 30.53 -14.44
N SER A 309 -7.85 30.22 -15.72
CA SER A 309 -9.18 30.32 -16.34
C SER A 309 -9.34 29.40 -17.55
N GLY A 310 -10.60 29.18 -17.94
CA GLY A 310 -10.95 28.42 -19.14
C GLY A 310 -10.83 26.91 -18.98
N LEU A 311 -11.07 26.23 -20.11
CA LEU A 311 -10.84 24.80 -20.29
C LEU A 311 -9.55 24.63 -21.10
N LYS A 312 -8.68 23.71 -20.65
CA LYS A 312 -7.55 23.20 -21.42
C LYS A 312 -7.77 21.73 -21.75
N GLU A 313 -7.45 21.34 -22.96
CA GLU A 313 -7.55 19.96 -23.43
C GLU A 313 -6.17 19.54 -23.95
N VAL A 314 -5.73 18.34 -23.57
CA VAL A 314 -4.50 17.71 -24.06
C VAL A 314 -4.77 16.24 -24.36
N ARG A 315 -3.99 15.65 -25.28
CA ARG A 315 -4.13 14.22 -25.58
C ARG A 315 -3.61 13.41 -24.40
N SER A 316 -2.30 13.45 -24.19
CA SER A 316 -1.62 12.82 -23.06
C SER A 316 -0.83 13.88 -22.31
N PHE A 317 -0.60 13.69 -21.01
CA PHE A 317 0.19 14.63 -20.22
C PHE A 317 1.10 13.89 -19.24
N LEU A 318 2.40 14.11 -19.36
CA LEU A 318 3.39 13.71 -18.36
C LEU A 318 3.75 14.92 -17.51
N ILE A 319 3.64 14.79 -16.19
CA ILE A 319 4.20 15.75 -15.23
C ILE A 319 5.25 15.01 -14.42
N ASP A 320 6.50 15.47 -14.45
CA ASP A 320 7.63 14.78 -13.84
C ASP A 320 8.77 15.75 -13.45
N GLU A 321 9.86 15.21 -12.91
CA GLU A 321 11.11 15.94 -12.63
C GLU A 321 10.97 17.14 -11.69
N GLY A 322 10.05 17.04 -10.73
CA GLY A 322 9.72 18.08 -9.76
C GLY A 322 8.72 19.11 -10.28
N SER A 323 8.20 18.94 -11.50
CA SER A 323 7.27 19.89 -12.10
C SER A 323 5.89 19.85 -11.45
N GLN A 324 5.21 20.99 -11.46
CA GLN A 324 3.92 21.17 -10.79
C GLN A 324 2.89 21.87 -11.69
N VAL A 325 1.65 21.40 -11.67
CA VAL A 325 0.53 22.02 -12.40
C VAL A 325 -0.56 22.44 -11.42
N PHE A 326 -1.00 23.70 -11.51
CA PHE A 326 -2.03 24.25 -10.63
C PHE A 326 -3.29 24.62 -11.41
N LEU A 327 -4.44 24.09 -11.02
CA LEU A 327 -5.74 24.49 -11.52
C LEU A 327 -6.39 25.42 -10.49
N ALA A 328 -6.51 26.72 -10.80
CA ALA A 328 -7.06 27.70 -9.88
C ALA A 328 -8.50 28.12 -10.21
N GLY A 329 -9.23 28.56 -9.18
CA GLY A 329 -10.55 29.15 -9.33
C GLY A 329 -11.56 28.18 -9.95
N SER A 330 -11.98 28.46 -11.19
CA SER A 330 -12.93 27.62 -11.94
C SER A 330 -12.34 27.10 -13.25
N SER A 331 -11.00 27.03 -13.33
CA SER A 331 -10.30 26.46 -14.47
C SER A 331 -10.41 24.95 -14.51
N ASN A 332 -10.29 24.39 -15.71
CA ASN A 332 -10.50 22.97 -15.94
C ASN A 332 -9.44 22.41 -16.89
N LEU A 333 -9.03 21.17 -16.65
CA LEU A 333 -8.13 20.43 -17.52
C LEU A 333 -8.77 19.10 -17.90
N LYS A 334 -8.72 18.78 -19.19
CA LYS A 334 -9.13 17.49 -19.73
C LYS A 334 -7.96 16.79 -20.41
N VAL A 335 -7.67 15.57 -19.99
CA VAL A 335 -6.64 14.71 -20.60
C VAL A 335 -7.33 13.53 -21.27
N ILE A 336 -7.29 13.49 -22.60
CA ILE A 336 -8.15 12.63 -23.41
C ILE A 336 -7.67 11.18 -23.46
N HIS A 337 -6.40 10.92 -23.15
CA HIS A 337 -5.79 9.61 -23.20
C HIS A 337 -5.21 9.18 -21.85
N GLU A 338 -4.13 9.81 -21.40
CA GLU A 338 -3.47 9.41 -20.15
C GLU A 338 -2.80 10.60 -19.46
N LEU A 339 -3.04 10.73 -18.16
CA LEU A 339 -2.26 11.59 -17.26
C LEU A 339 -1.31 10.72 -16.44
N ARG A 340 -0.01 10.94 -16.60
CA ARG A 340 1.05 10.27 -15.82
C ARG A 340 1.77 11.28 -14.93
N LEU A 341 1.88 10.94 -13.64
CA LEU A 341 2.57 11.78 -12.66
C LEU A 341 3.76 11.04 -12.03
N GLY A 342 4.95 11.62 -12.20
CA GLY A 342 6.22 11.04 -11.79
C GLY A 342 6.67 9.89 -12.70
N ASN A 343 7.89 9.42 -12.45
CA ASN A 343 8.48 8.30 -13.17
C ASN A 343 9.15 7.31 -12.19
N ALA A 344 8.67 6.08 -12.19
CA ALA A 344 9.21 5.02 -11.33
C ALA A 344 10.66 4.67 -11.67
N ALA A 345 11.03 4.67 -12.95
CA ALA A 345 12.36 4.30 -13.42
C ALA A 345 13.43 5.31 -13.00
N ASN A 346 13.12 6.60 -13.08
CA ASN A 346 14.06 7.69 -12.78
C ASN A 346 13.90 8.25 -11.36
N ALA A 347 12.98 7.68 -10.58
CA ALA A 347 12.69 8.07 -9.20
C ALA A 347 12.24 9.53 -9.00
N THR A 348 11.70 10.16 -10.04
CA THR A 348 11.25 11.56 -10.08
C THR A 348 9.75 11.70 -9.80
N ARG A 349 9.34 12.88 -9.35
CA ARG A 349 7.96 13.20 -8.93
C ARG A 349 7.37 14.28 -9.81
N GLY A 350 6.10 14.18 -10.15
CA GLY A 350 5.30 15.29 -10.68
C GLY A 350 4.03 15.50 -9.88
N GLU A 351 3.51 16.72 -9.87
CA GLU A 351 2.38 17.08 -9.02
C GLU A 351 1.31 17.85 -9.81
N ILE A 352 0.04 17.55 -9.51
CA ILE A 352 -1.09 18.34 -9.97
C ILE A 352 -1.96 18.74 -8.79
N HIS A 353 -2.28 20.03 -8.72
CA HIS A 353 -3.05 20.64 -7.66
C HIS A 353 -4.38 21.14 -8.22
N VAL A 354 -5.48 20.50 -7.83
CA VAL A 354 -6.82 20.81 -8.32
C VAL A 354 -7.52 21.72 -7.31
N GLY A 355 -7.56 23.01 -7.63
CA GLY A 355 -8.31 24.03 -6.92
C GLY A 355 -7.51 24.98 -6.04
N ASN A 356 -8.24 25.97 -5.52
CA ASN A 356 -7.77 26.91 -4.50
C ASN A 356 -8.91 27.13 -3.48
N PHE A 357 -8.78 28.10 -2.57
CA PHE A 357 -9.80 28.37 -1.54
C PHE A 357 -11.22 28.70 -2.07
N SER A 358 -11.38 28.95 -3.37
CA SER A 358 -12.65 29.33 -4.01
C SER A 358 -12.84 28.67 -5.38
N GLY A 359 -14.09 28.47 -5.80
CA GLY A 359 -14.42 27.93 -7.12
C GLY A 359 -14.73 26.43 -7.11
N SER A 360 -14.78 25.83 -8.30
CA SER A 360 -15.18 24.43 -8.52
C SER A 360 -14.47 23.86 -9.75
N PRO A 361 -13.13 23.77 -9.71
CA PRO A 361 -12.34 23.30 -10.84
C PRO A 361 -12.47 21.78 -10.96
N TRP A 362 -12.33 21.30 -12.20
CA TRP A 362 -12.31 19.87 -12.46
C TRP A 362 -11.12 19.44 -13.31
N LEU A 363 -10.64 18.24 -13.00
CA LEU A 363 -9.68 17.47 -13.77
C LEU A 363 -10.41 16.24 -14.30
N ASP A 364 -10.58 16.14 -15.62
CA ASP A 364 -11.21 14.99 -16.28
C ASP A 364 -10.14 14.24 -17.08
N VAL A 365 -9.92 12.97 -16.77
CA VAL A 365 -8.88 12.18 -17.41
C VAL A 365 -9.46 10.85 -17.88
N GLU A 366 -9.02 10.39 -19.05
CA GLU A 366 -9.40 9.08 -19.54
C GLU A 366 -8.75 7.99 -18.66
N SER A 367 -7.42 8.02 -18.51
CA SER A 367 -6.66 7.16 -17.59
C SER A 367 -5.71 7.98 -16.70
N LEU A 368 -5.53 7.54 -15.45
CA LEU A 368 -4.63 8.19 -14.48
C LEU A 368 -3.59 7.19 -13.96
N LYS A 369 -2.32 7.60 -13.96
CA LYS A 369 -1.24 6.83 -13.33
C LYS A 369 -0.39 7.68 -12.41
N LEU A 370 -0.37 7.32 -11.12
CA LEU A 370 0.46 7.96 -10.09
C LEU A 370 1.62 7.03 -9.75
N GLU A 371 2.76 7.18 -10.44
CA GLU A 371 3.91 6.30 -10.20
C GLU A 371 4.65 6.70 -8.92
N LYS A 372 5.10 7.96 -8.92
CA LYS A 372 5.66 8.68 -7.75
C LYS A 372 4.98 10.03 -7.55
N GLY A 373 3.97 10.31 -8.36
CA GLY A 373 3.35 11.61 -8.46
C GLY A 373 2.24 11.84 -7.43
N LEU A 374 1.81 13.09 -7.40
CA LEU A 374 0.80 13.58 -6.48
C LEU A 374 -0.39 14.16 -7.24
N VAL A 375 -1.59 13.68 -6.92
CA VAL A 375 -2.81 14.47 -7.13
C VAL A 375 -3.23 15.06 -5.79
N HIS A 376 -3.30 16.38 -5.70
CA HIS A 376 -3.78 17.10 -4.52
C HIS A 376 -5.05 17.87 -4.85
N LEU A 377 -6.18 17.43 -4.32
CA LEU A 377 -7.44 18.17 -4.36
C LEU A 377 -7.43 19.24 -3.26
N VAL A 378 -7.16 20.49 -3.63
CA VAL A 378 -6.86 21.56 -2.65
C VAL A 378 -8.14 22.18 -2.07
N SER A 379 -9.31 21.89 -2.63
CA SER A 379 -10.58 22.55 -2.28
C SER A 379 -11.75 21.57 -2.25
N GLN A 380 -12.69 21.75 -1.32
CA GLN A 380 -13.85 20.84 -1.17
C GLN A 380 -14.72 20.67 -2.42
N ASN A 381 -14.67 21.60 -3.37
CA ASN A 381 -15.42 21.54 -4.62
C ASN A 381 -14.57 21.07 -5.81
N ALA A 382 -13.30 20.70 -5.58
CA ALA A 382 -12.45 20.11 -6.60
C ALA A 382 -13.01 18.74 -7.00
N LEU A 383 -13.00 18.47 -8.31
CA LEU A 383 -13.42 17.20 -8.88
C LEU A 383 -12.27 16.59 -9.66
N LEU A 384 -11.94 15.34 -9.34
CA LEU A 384 -11.20 14.44 -10.23
C LEU A 384 -12.19 13.44 -10.81
N SER A 385 -12.30 13.39 -12.14
CA SER A 385 -13.12 12.40 -12.86
C SER A 385 -12.19 11.53 -13.72
N VAL A 386 -12.28 10.21 -13.54
CA VAL A 386 -11.47 9.23 -14.26
C VAL A 386 -12.37 8.26 -15.02
N LYS A 387 -12.20 8.14 -16.34
CA LYS A 387 -13.12 7.35 -17.19
C LYS A 387 -12.81 5.86 -17.24
N ARG A 388 -11.55 5.47 -17.54
CA ARG A 388 -11.14 4.07 -17.73
C ARG A 388 -10.50 3.43 -16.51
N GLY A 389 -9.65 4.16 -15.80
CA GLY A 389 -8.99 3.60 -14.62
C GLY A 389 -7.95 4.53 -14.03
N ALA A 390 -7.73 4.38 -12.73
CA ALA A 390 -6.73 5.08 -11.96
C ALA A 390 -5.84 4.07 -11.24
N GLN A 391 -4.54 4.12 -11.50
CA GLN A 391 -3.53 3.33 -10.81
C GLN A 391 -2.72 4.25 -9.90
N ILE A 392 -2.67 3.94 -8.62
CA ILE A 392 -1.78 4.59 -7.65
C ILE A 392 -0.72 3.57 -7.26
N ASP A 393 0.49 3.71 -7.79
CA ASP A 393 1.60 2.82 -7.46
C ASP A 393 2.10 3.07 -6.02
N VAL A 394 2.96 2.19 -5.50
CA VAL A 394 3.47 2.20 -4.11
C VAL A 394 3.98 3.56 -3.59
N ASN A 395 4.47 4.43 -4.48
CA ASN A 395 4.97 5.76 -4.12
C ASN A 395 4.09 6.91 -4.64
N GLY A 396 2.96 6.59 -5.27
CA GLY A 396 1.96 7.55 -5.70
C GLY A 396 1.10 8.01 -4.53
N THR A 397 0.54 9.22 -4.65
CA THR A 397 -0.35 9.78 -3.62
C THR A 397 -1.52 10.51 -4.24
N LEU A 398 -2.73 10.17 -3.79
CA LEU A 398 -3.94 10.93 -4.01
C LEU A 398 -4.37 11.55 -2.67
N MET A 399 -4.45 12.87 -2.57
CA MET A 399 -4.80 13.51 -1.30
C MET A 399 -5.70 14.73 -1.44
N GLY A 400 -6.19 15.21 -0.31
CA GLY A 400 -6.83 16.51 -0.20
C GLY A 400 -8.29 16.44 0.22
N ALA A 401 -9.06 17.44 -0.21
CA ALA A 401 -10.49 17.54 -0.02
C ALA A 401 -11.15 17.77 -1.38
N GLY A 402 -12.27 17.13 -1.64
CA GLY A 402 -12.91 17.14 -2.95
C GLY A 402 -13.59 15.80 -3.26
N THR A 403 -13.97 15.63 -4.52
CA THR A 403 -14.61 14.39 -5.00
C THR A 403 -13.73 13.73 -6.05
N VAL A 404 -13.60 12.41 -5.94
CA VAL A 404 -12.96 11.54 -6.93
C VAL A 404 -14.04 10.60 -7.45
N GLU A 405 -14.35 10.72 -8.74
CA GLU A 405 -15.31 9.89 -9.45
C GLU A 405 -14.57 8.99 -10.44
N VAL A 406 -14.78 7.67 -10.36
CA VAL A 406 -14.14 6.70 -11.26
C VAL A 406 -15.19 5.86 -11.98
N GLN A 407 -15.15 5.82 -13.31
CA GLN A 407 -16.06 5.00 -14.14
C GLN A 407 -15.50 3.61 -14.44
N GLY A 408 -14.19 3.43 -14.34
CA GLY A 408 -13.51 2.14 -14.34
C GLY A 408 -13.01 1.74 -12.96
N GLU A 409 -11.81 1.19 -12.86
CA GLU A 409 -11.25 0.74 -11.57
C GLU A 409 -10.26 1.76 -11.03
N LEU A 410 -10.44 2.19 -9.77
CA LEU A 410 -9.38 2.78 -8.96
C LEU A 410 -8.66 1.61 -8.29
N ASN A 411 -7.35 1.48 -8.50
CA ASN A 411 -6.48 0.52 -7.81
C ASN A 411 -5.41 1.32 -7.05
N ASN A 412 -5.26 1.03 -5.76
CA ASN A 412 -4.39 1.79 -4.87
C ASN A 412 -3.35 0.91 -4.19
N ASP A 413 -2.17 0.77 -4.78
CA ASP A 413 -0.99 0.21 -4.11
C ASP A 413 -0.23 1.27 -3.26
N GLY A 414 -0.55 2.55 -3.43
CA GLY A 414 0.09 3.69 -2.77
C GLY A 414 -0.70 4.27 -1.58
N GLU A 415 -0.86 5.60 -1.56
CA GLU A 415 -1.58 6.30 -0.49
C GLU A 415 -2.76 7.14 -1.01
N ILE A 416 -3.93 6.96 -0.36
CA ILE A 416 -5.06 7.88 -0.42
C ILE A 416 -5.22 8.59 0.92
N SER A 417 -5.08 9.91 0.95
CA SER A 417 -5.01 10.69 2.19
C SER A 417 -6.02 11.84 2.22
N ALA A 418 -7.02 11.75 3.09
CA ALA A 418 -8.02 12.80 3.25
C ALA A 418 -7.45 13.99 4.05
N GLY A 419 -7.82 15.18 3.57
CA GLY A 419 -7.54 16.47 4.19
C GLY A 419 -6.52 17.30 3.42
N THR A 420 -6.70 18.61 3.50
CA THR A 420 -5.78 19.61 2.96
C THR A 420 -5.02 20.29 4.09
N PHE A 421 -3.86 20.86 3.74
CA PHE A 421 -3.12 21.74 4.64
C PHE A 421 -3.59 23.19 4.42
N PHE A 422 -4.28 23.79 5.42
CA PHE A 422 -4.64 25.20 5.38
C PHE A 422 -3.89 26.01 6.44
N LEU A 423 -3.66 27.30 6.15
CA LEU A 423 -3.05 28.30 7.05
C LEU A 423 -3.71 28.40 8.44
N PHE A 424 -4.95 27.91 8.61
CA PHE A 424 -5.70 27.94 9.88
C PHE A 424 -6.12 26.54 10.39
N GLY A 425 -5.58 25.44 9.84
CA GLY A 425 -5.82 24.08 10.34
C GLY A 425 -5.91 23.00 9.25
N THR A 426 -6.07 21.74 9.68
CA THR A 426 -6.30 20.58 8.80
C THR A 426 -7.79 20.24 8.73
N GLY A 427 -8.33 19.95 7.54
CA GLY A 427 -9.72 19.52 7.40
C GLY A 427 -10.20 19.29 5.97
N GLY A 428 -11.52 19.13 5.83
CA GLY A 428 -12.20 18.85 4.57
C GLY A 428 -12.62 17.39 4.44
N ASN A 429 -13.46 17.13 3.44
CA ASN A 429 -13.94 15.79 3.10
C ASN A 429 -13.32 15.38 1.78
N LEU A 430 -12.68 14.21 1.75
CA LEU A 430 -12.36 13.50 0.52
C LEU A 430 -13.46 12.48 0.28
N ILE A 431 -14.10 12.54 -0.89
CA ILE A 431 -15.18 11.66 -1.28
C ILE A 431 -14.69 10.78 -2.42
N LEU A 432 -14.75 9.47 -2.24
CA LEU A 432 -14.45 8.48 -3.27
C LEU A 432 -15.76 7.85 -3.75
N ALA A 433 -16.00 7.86 -5.06
CA ALA A 433 -17.18 7.30 -5.67
C ALA A 433 -16.84 6.58 -6.97
N ALA A 434 -17.33 5.34 -7.10
CA ALA A 434 -17.44 4.70 -8.40
C ALA A 434 -18.77 5.08 -9.06
N THR A 435 -18.73 5.36 -10.36
CA THR A 435 -19.89 5.70 -11.19
C THR A 435 -20.03 4.71 -12.34
N GLY A 436 -21.24 4.51 -12.88
CA GLY A 436 -21.45 3.51 -13.94
C GLY A 436 -21.05 2.10 -13.51
N ASN A 437 -20.11 1.49 -14.23
CA ASN A 437 -19.57 0.15 -13.93
C ASN A 437 -18.28 0.20 -13.09
N GLY A 438 -17.95 1.37 -12.52
CA GLY A 438 -16.69 1.57 -11.82
C GLY A 438 -16.57 0.75 -10.54
N LYS A 439 -15.33 0.59 -10.07
CA LYS A 439 -14.97 -0.14 -8.85
C LYS A 439 -13.91 0.62 -8.06
N LEU A 440 -13.94 0.45 -6.74
CA LEU A 440 -12.93 1.02 -5.83
C LEU A 440 -12.16 -0.12 -5.19
N ASP A 441 -10.93 -0.34 -5.63
CA ASP A 441 -9.92 -1.13 -4.94
C ASP A 441 -9.02 -0.11 -4.19
N LEU A 442 -9.00 -0.20 -2.85
CA LEU A 442 -8.39 0.82 -1.99
C LEU A 442 -7.06 0.37 -1.39
N ASP A 443 -6.58 -0.80 -1.76
CA ASP A 443 -5.38 -1.42 -1.19
C ASP A 443 -4.49 -2.16 -2.18
N GLY A 444 -4.96 -2.30 -3.42
CA GLY A 444 -4.23 -2.87 -4.53
C GLY A 444 -4.27 -4.40 -4.48
N GLY A 445 -3.45 -5.05 -5.31
CA GLY A 445 -3.30 -6.52 -5.32
C GLY A 445 -4.61 -7.31 -5.42
N ARG A 446 -5.15 -7.55 -6.62
CA ARG A 446 -6.41 -8.30 -6.75
C ARG A 446 -6.39 -9.69 -6.11
N GLU A 447 -7.23 -9.87 -5.10
CA GLU A 447 -7.66 -11.19 -4.65
C GLU A 447 -8.76 -11.78 -5.57
N PRO A 448 -8.72 -13.09 -5.91
CA PRO A 448 -9.87 -13.75 -6.50
C PRO A 448 -11.04 -13.74 -5.50
N ILE A 449 -12.18 -13.19 -5.90
CA ILE A 449 -13.44 -13.24 -5.13
C ILE A 449 -13.80 -14.71 -4.83
N LEU A 450 -13.53 -15.20 -3.62
CA LEU A 450 -14.02 -16.51 -3.18
C LEU A 450 -15.47 -16.37 -2.70
N ASN A 451 -16.38 -16.98 -3.46
CA ASN A 451 -17.80 -17.01 -3.19
C ASN A 451 -18.12 -17.70 -1.84
N GLY A 452 -18.53 -16.92 -0.84
CA GLY A 452 -19.65 -17.25 0.05
C GLY A 452 -19.48 -18.33 1.13
N ASP A 453 -18.31 -18.92 1.35
CA ASP A 453 -18.05 -19.79 2.51
C ASP A 453 -16.89 -19.26 3.36
N PHE A 454 -17.24 -18.58 4.44
CA PHE A 454 -16.34 -17.89 5.37
C PHE A 454 -15.82 -18.78 6.52
N SER A 455 -16.01 -20.11 6.44
CA SER A 455 -15.52 -21.03 7.46
C SER A 455 -14.02 -21.38 7.31
N ALA A 456 -13.40 -21.00 6.19
CA ALA A 456 -11.98 -21.19 5.92
C ALA A 456 -11.37 -19.89 5.38
N PHE A 457 -11.00 -18.98 6.28
CA PHE A 457 -10.20 -17.81 5.90
C PHE A 457 -8.82 -18.27 5.48
N ALA A 458 -8.48 -18.02 4.22
CA ALA A 458 -7.11 -17.99 3.77
C ALA A 458 -6.39 -16.81 4.45
N PHE A 459 -5.42 -17.21 5.26
CA PHE A 459 -4.27 -16.57 5.90
C PHE A 459 -4.04 -15.05 5.72
N PRO A 460 -3.70 -14.34 6.81
CA PRO A 460 -2.69 -13.28 6.70
C PRO A 460 -1.35 -13.95 6.31
N GLY A 461 -0.92 -13.75 5.07
CA GLY A 461 0.38 -14.22 4.55
C GLY A 461 0.36 -15.39 3.56
N GLU A 462 -0.79 -15.87 3.07
CA GLU A 462 -0.81 -16.73 1.85
C GLU A 462 -1.05 -15.96 0.56
N PHE A 463 -1.58 -14.75 0.67
CA PHE A 463 -1.62 -13.79 -0.43
C PHE A 463 -0.73 -12.61 -0.04
N GLY A 464 0.01 -12.08 -1.02
CA GLY A 464 1.09 -11.12 -0.78
C GLY A 464 0.61 -9.90 0.01
N ASP A 465 1.49 -9.29 0.80
CA ASP A 465 1.18 -8.05 1.50
C ASP A 465 0.69 -7.00 0.48
N GLU A 466 -0.57 -6.60 0.57
CA GLU A 466 -1.08 -5.43 -0.16
C GLU A 466 -0.51 -4.15 0.45
N PHE A 467 -0.05 -3.24 -0.41
CA PHE A 467 0.71 -2.06 0.01
C PHE A 467 -0.16 -0.84 0.28
N GLY A 468 -1.39 -0.84 -0.22
CA GLY A 468 -2.21 0.34 -0.25
C GLY A 468 -2.68 0.82 1.11
N ARG A 469 -2.81 2.15 1.19
CA ARG A 469 -3.09 2.87 2.42
C ARG A 469 -4.21 3.86 2.24
N ILE A 470 -5.14 3.91 3.21
CA ILE A 470 -6.17 4.94 3.30
C ILE A 470 -6.10 5.69 4.63
N ASN A 471 -6.03 7.03 4.57
CA ASN A 471 -5.80 7.86 5.74
C ASN A 471 -6.90 8.92 5.90
N ALA A 472 -7.55 8.95 7.05
CA ALA A 472 -8.42 10.03 7.52
C ALA A 472 -7.73 10.74 8.70
N VAL A 473 -6.57 11.34 8.46
CA VAL A 473 -5.72 11.95 9.51
C VAL A 473 -5.75 13.47 9.49
N SER A 474 -5.82 14.07 8.31
CA SER A 474 -5.90 15.51 8.11
C SER A 474 -7.31 15.98 7.75
N GLY A 475 -8.17 15.08 7.26
CA GLY A 475 -9.56 15.32 6.86
C GLY A 475 -10.41 14.05 7.03
N ASN A 476 -11.69 14.16 6.68
CA ASN A 476 -12.60 13.03 6.71
C ASN A 476 -12.59 12.30 5.37
N LEU A 477 -12.66 10.98 5.41
CA LEU A 477 -12.75 10.13 4.23
C LEU A 477 -14.17 9.55 4.13
N HIS A 478 -14.79 9.72 2.97
CA HIS A 478 -16.10 9.17 2.64
C HIS A 478 -15.99 8.25 1.41
N VAL A 479 -16.38 6.99 1.56
CA VAL A 479 -16.38 5.99 0.48
C VAL A 479 -17.83 5.64 0.14
N LEU A 480 -18.31 6.14 -1.01
CA LEU A 480 -19.73 6.07 -1.37
C LEU A 480 -20.14 4.74 -2.02
N SER A 481 -19.21 4.11 -2.74
CA SER A 481 -19.48 2.92 -3.55
C SER A 481 -18.88 1.66 -2.91
N PRO A 482 -19.34 0.45 -3.31
CA PRO A 482 -18.77 -0.80 -2.81
C PRO A 482 -17.29 -0.93 -3.19
N LEU A 483 -16.54 -1.65 -2.35
CA LEU A 483 -15.17 -2.03 -2.67
C LEU A 483 -15.15 -3.16 -3.71
N ALA A 484 -14.10 -3.20 -4.53
CA ALA A 484 -13.89 -4.22 -5.55
C ALA A 484 -13.69 -5.61 -4.93
N ASP A 485 -13.05 -5.64 -3.76
CA ASP A 485 -12.66 -6.81 -2.97
C ASP A 485 -12.61 -6.47 -1.46
N SER A 486 -11.94 -7.32 -0.67
CA SER A 486 -11.82 -7.15 0.78
C SER A 486 -10.62 -6.30 1.11
N PHE A 487 -10.82 -5.27 1.94
CA PHE A 487 -9.73 -4.41 2.34
C PHE A 487 -8.77 -5.14 3.31
N ASN A 488 -7.60 -5.55 2.84
CA ASN A 488 -6.52 -6.14 3.63
C ASN A 488 -5.24 -5.27 3.76
N GLY A 489 -5.23 -4.06 3.21
CA GLY A 489 -4.20 -3.05 3.39
C GLY A 489 -4.21 -2.33 4.76
N THR A 490 -3.74 -1.08 4.77
CA THR A 490 -3.62 -0.29 6.03
C THR A 490 -4.51 0.94 6.04
N ALA A 491 -5.18 1.17 7.17
CA ALA A 491 -6.06 2.32 7.37
C ALA A 491 -5.70 3.09 8.64
N ALA A 492 -5.77 4.42 8.61
CA ALA A 492 -5.59 5.26 9.80
C ALA A 492 -6.65 6.34 9.96
N ILE A 493 -7.07 6.60 11.19
CA ILE A 493 -7.99 7.70 11.54
C ILE A 493 -7.37 8.54 12.66
N GLY A 494 -7.25 9.85 12.41
CA GLY A 494 -6.68 10.82 13.34
C GLY A 494 -7.71 11.49 14.25
N ALA A 495 -7.23 12.41 15.09
CA ALA A 495 -8.04 13.12 16.07
C ALA A 495 -9.10 14.02 15.41
N GLY A 496 -10.36 13.84 15.84
CA GLY A 496 -11.52 14.56 15.33
C GLY A 496 -11.84 14.26 13.87
N ARG A 497 -11.32 13.15 13.33
CA ARG A 497 -11.54 12.73 11.94
C ARG A 497 -12.46 11.53 11.86
N THR A 498 -13.14 11.45 10.72
CA THR A 498 -14.11 10.41 10.42
C THR A 498 -13.71 9.66 9.15
N MET A 499 -13.80 8.33 9.20
CA MET A 499 -13.84 7.48 8.02
C MET A 499 -15.23 6.86 7.93
N HIS A 500 -15.92 7.08 6.80
CA HIS A 500 -17.30 6.65 6.61
C HIS A 500 -17.48 5.84 5.32
N PHE A 501 -17.93 4.59 5.44
CA PHE A 501 -18.29 3.72 4.32
C PHE A 501 -19.80 3.64 4.17
N TYR A 502 -20.33 3.98 2.99
CA TYR A 502 -21.78 3.98 2.76
C TYR A 502 -22.31 2.61 2.33
N GLN A 503 -21.44 1.69 1.92
CA GLN A 503 -21.78 0.34 1.50
C GLN A 503 -21.10 -0.69 2.41
N PRO A 504 -21.71 -1.88 2.61
CA PRO A 504 -21.07 -2.95 3.35
C PRO A 504 -19.73 -3.32 2.72
N TRP A 505 -18.75 -3.67 3.56
CA TRP A 505 -17.40 -3.99 3.12
C TRP A 505 -16.73 -4.99 4.07
N SER A 506 -15.68 -5.64 3.58
CA SER A 506 -14.90 -6.62 4.32
C SER A 506 -13.54 -6.04 4.68
N PHE A 507 -13.11 -6.28 5.92
CA PHE A 507 -11.85 -5.78 6.46
C PHE A 507 -10.99 -6.92 7.00
N GLY A 508 -9.88 -7.22 6.32
CA GLY A 508 -8.84 -8.17 6.73
C GLY A 508 -7.55 -7.51 7.24
N GLY A 509 -7.39 -6.20 7.02
CA GLY A 509 -6.11 -5.50 7.16
C GLY A 509 -5.80 -4.94 8.55
N ASN A 510 -5.06 -3.83 8.57
CA ASN A 510 -4.62 -3.16 9.79
C ASN A 510 -5.22 -1.75 9.92
N LEU A 511 -6.00 -1.50 10.98
CA LEU A 511 -6.64 -0.22 11.27
C LEU A 511 -6.01 0.41 12.50
N VAL A 512 -5.50 1.63 12.36
CA VAL A 512 -4.90 2.42 13.45
C VAL A 512 -5.78 3.61 13.79
N LEU A 513 -6.17 3.73 15.06
CA LEU A 513 -7.02 4.82 15.56
C LEU A 513 -6.21 5.69 16.51
N LYS A 514 -6.03 6.98 16.17
CA LYS A 514 -5.26 7.98 16.93
C LYS A 514 -6.15 9.16 17.30
N GLY A 515 -7.01 8.98 18.28
CA GLY A 515 -7.94 10.03 18.73
C GLY A 515 -7.29 11.11 19.59
N GLY A 516 -8.04 12.19 19.82
CA GLY A 516 -7.74 13.19 20.84
C GLY A 516 -8.19 12.77 22.24
N THR A 517 -8.00 13.64 23.22
CA THR A 517 -8.35 13.36 24.63
C THR A 517 -9.82 13.68 24.96
N ALA A 518 -10.51 14.46 24.13
CA ALA A 518 -11.92 14.78 24.26
C ALA A 518 -12.77 13.94 23.29
N ALA A 519 -14.04 13.68 23.67
CA ALA A 519 -14.95 12.90 22.83
C ALA A 519 -15.22 13.55 21.47
N ALA A 520 -15.19 14.89 21.39
CA ALA A 520 -15.33 15.63 20.13
C ALA A 520 -14.13 15.42 19.18
N ASP A 521 -12.97 15.05 19.73
CA ASP A 521 -11.75 14.79 18.97
C ASP A 521 -11.52 13.28 18.77
N ALA A 522 -12.56 12.46 18.93
CA ALA A 522 -12.41 11.03 18.75
C ALA A 522 -12.06 10.68 17.30
N ALA A 523 -11.24 9.64 17.12
CA ALA A 523 -11.10 8.98 15.82
C ALA A 523 -12.35 8.13 15.56
N LEU A 524 -13.12 8.43 14.52
CA LEU A 524 -14.44 7.86 14.29
C LEU A 524 -14.50 6.98 13.03
N LEU A 525 -14.86 5.70 13.20
CA LEU A 525 -15.25 4.81 12.11
C LEU A 525 -16.77 4.58 12.14
N THR A 526 -17.44 4.87 11.03
CA THR A 526 -18.91 4.86 10.93
C THR A 526 -19.37 4.36 9.55
N GLY A 527 -20.66 4.08 9.42
CA GLY A 527 -21.30 3.76 8.15
C GLY A 527 -21.97 2.39 8.15
N ALA A 528 -21.92 1.72 7.01
CA ALA A 528 -22.54 0.41 6.77
C ALA A 528 -21.81 -0.75 7.46
N ASP A 529 -22.42 -1.94 7.38
CA ASP A 529 -21.92 -3.17 7.98
C ASP A 529 -20.48 -3.52 7.56
N ILE A 530 -19.63 -3.81 8.54
CA ILE A 530 -18.25 -4.28 8.34
C ILE A 530 -18.17 -5.78 8.62
N GLN A 531 -17.71 -6.57 7.65
CA GLN A 531 -17.26 -7.94 7.90
C GLN A 531 -15.82 -7.90 8.42
N PHE A 532 -15.65 -8.07 9.72
CA PHE A 532 -14.43 -7.70 10.42
C PHE A 532 -13.56 -8.93 10.73
N GLY A 533 -12.42 -9.07 10.05
CA GLY A 533 -11.44 -10.16 10.19
C GLY A 533 -10.02 -9.72 10.55
N GLY A 534 -9.69 -8.44 10.40
CA GLY A 534 -8.35 -7.88 10.61
C GLY A 534 -8.00 -7.44 12.04
N THR A 535 -6.99 -6.58 12.14
CA THR A 535 -6.48 -6.03 13.41
C THR A 535 -6.80 -4.54 13.53
N THR A 536 -7.46 -4.14 14.62
CA THR A 536 -7.56 -2.72 15.03
C THR A 536 -6.65 -2.45 16.20
N THR A 537 -5.89 -1.36 16.14
CA THR A 537 -5.13 -0.82 17.27
C THR A 537 -5.57 0.60 17.57
N VAL A 538 -6.08 0.83 18.78
CA VAL A 538 -6.24 2.18 19.32
C VAL A 538 -4.93 2.58 19.97
N GLU A 539 -4.15 3.39 19.27
CA GLU A 539 -2.78 3.73 19.66
C GLU A 539 -2.76 4.82 20.74
N GLN A 540 -3.69 5.78 20.67
CA GLN A 540 -3.81 6.87 21.63
C GLN A 540 -5.20 7.51 21.60
N GLY A 541 -5.52 8.22 22.69
CA GLY A 541 -6.73 9.03 22.82
C GLY A 541 -8.02 8.20 22.78
N ILE A 542 -9.11 8.85 22.35
CA ILE A 542 -10.44 8.25 22.27
C ILE A 542 -10.73 7.83 20.82
N ALA A 543 -11.07 6.58 20.61
CA ALA A 543 -11.61 6.08 19.35
C ALA A 543 -13.05 5.61 19.53
N THR A 544 -13.86 5.77 18.48
CA THR A 544 -15.24 5.28 18.45
C THR A 544 -15.47 4.51 17.15
N ILE A 545 -16.03 3.30 17.28
CA ILE A 545 -16.55 2.54 16.15
C ILE A 545 -18.06 2.47 16.33
N ASP A 546 -18.77 3.16 15.44
CA ASP A 546 -20.23 3.23 15.40
C ASP A 546 -20.82 2.34 14.29
N ALA A 547 -19.99 1.97 13.30
CA ALA A 547 -20.38 1.06 12.24
C ALA A 547 -20.77 -0.34 12.79
N PRO A 548 -21.80 -1.01 12.24
CA PRO A 548 -22.16 -2.39 12.61
C PRO A 548 -21.01 -3.37 12.33
N LEU A 549 -20.59 -4.15 13.34
CA LEU A 549 -19.45 -5.07 13.23
C LEU A 549 -19.90 -6.53 13.18
N ALA A 550 -19.68 -7.20 12.05
CA ALA A 550 -19.77 -8.66 11.95
C ALA A 550 -18.39 -9.29 12.20
N THR A 551 -18.09 -9.61 13.46
CA THR A 551 -16.76 -10.10 13.86
C THR A 551 -16.58 -11.60 13.64
N GLY A 552 -15.40 -11.99 13.14
CA GLY A 552 -14.95 -13.39 13.04
C GLY A 552 -13.94 -13.80 14.11
N GLN A 553 -13.45 -15.04 14.05
CA GLN A 553 -12.46 -15.54 15.02
C GLN A 553 -11.07 -14.88 14.89
N LEU A 554 -10.78 -14.30 13.72
CA LEU A 554 -9.52 -13.62 13.42
C LEU A 554 -9.51 -12.16 13.86
N THR A 555 -10.67 -11.58 14.20
CA THR A 555 -10.76 -10.21 14.72
C THR A 555 -9.84 -10.01 15.91
N ARG A 556 -8.95 -9.01 15.85
CA ARG A 556 -8.10 -8.59 16.97
C ARG A 556 -8.30 -7.11 17.23
N ILE A 557 -8.59 -6.75 18.48
CA ILE A 557 -8.72 -5.37 18.91
C ILE A 557 -7.76 -5.13 20.06
N ASN A 558 -6.79 -4.23 19.85
CA ASN A 558 -5.79 -3.85 20.82
C ASN A 558 -6.02 -2.40 21.25
N VAL A 559 -6.15 -2.15 22.55
CA VAL A 559 -6.25 -0.80 23.10
C VAL A 559 -5.00 -0.51 23.91
N LYS A 560 -4.19 0.44 23.43
CA LYS A 560 -2.89 0.76 24.01
C LYS A 560 -2.99 1.56 25.30
N ASN A 561 -1.87 1.69 25.99
CA ASN A 561 -1.77 2.30 27.31
C ASN A 561 -2.44 3.68 27.36
N GLY A 562 -3.42 3.85 28.26
CA GLY A 562 -4.17 5.08 28.44
C GLY A 562 -5.15 5.45 27.31
N ALA A 563 -5.25 4.66 26.25
CA ALA A 563 -6.21 4.88 25.16
C ALA A 563 -7.60 4.33 25.51
N ARG A 564 -8.63 4.80 24.80
CA ARG A 564 -10.01 4.37 24.98
C ARG A 564 -10.66 3.99 23.66
N LEU A 565 -11.31 2.83 23.61
CA LEU A 565 -12.21 2.44 22.53
C LEU A 565 -13.66 2.48 23.01
N ASN A 566 -14.53 3.16 22.27
CA ASN A 566 -15.97 3.03 22.38
C ASN A 566 -16.52 2.22 21.21
N LEU A 567 -17.21 1.14 21.50
CA LEU A 567 -18.02 0.39 20.56
C LEU A 567 -19.48 0.77 20.82
N THR A 568 -19.97 1.80 20.14
CA THR A 568 -21.39 2.27 20.18
C THR A 568 -22.21 1.66 19.05
N THR A 569 -21.69 0.59 18.48
CA THR A 569 -22.20 -0.07 17.29
C THR A 569 -23.57 -0.71 17.53
N SER A 570 -24.41 -0.73 16.48
CA SER A 570 -25.68 -1.45 16.56
C SER A 570 -25.54 -2.98 16.55
N LYS A 571 -24.33 -3.51 16.23
CA LYS A 571 -24.04 -4.94 16.09
C LYS A 571 -22.58 -5.24 16.43
N LEU A 572 -22.32 -6.26 17.24
CA LEU A 572 -20.99 -6.77 17.58
C LEU A 572 -20.97 -8.29 17.47
N GLY A 573 -21.14 -8.80 16.25
CA GLY A 573 -21.18 -10.23 15.97
C GLY A 573 -21.78 -10.59 14.62
N PRO A 574 -21.72 -11.88 14.22
CA PRO A 574 -22.33 -12.34 12.98
C PRO A 574 -23.85 -12.13 12.99
N SER A 575 -24.49 -12.10 11.82
CA SER A 575 -25.94 -11.87 11.73
C SER A 575 -26.77 -12.91 12.48
N SER A 576 -26.25 -14.12 12.68
CA SER A 576 -26.88 -15.18 13.50
C SER A 576 -26.86 -14.90 15.00
N ASN A 577 -25.93 -14.06 15.48
CA ASN A 577 -25.82 -13.63 16.87
C ASN A 577 -25.19 -12.22 16.95
N PRO A 578 -25.99 -11.15 16.83
CA PRO A 578 -25.49 -9.78 16.65
C PRO A 578 -24.83 -9.16 17.90
N THR A 579 -24.75 -9.91 19.00
CA THR A 579 -24.11 -9.50 20.26
C THR A 579 -22.89 -10.36 20.59
N GLU A 580 -22.52 -11.32 19.73
CA GLU A 580 -21.44 -12.27 19.97
C GLU A 580 -20.11 -11.83 19.33
N TYR A 581 -19.20 -11.38 20.19
CA TYR A 581 -17.84 -11.08 19.80
C TYR A 581 -17.00 -12.36 19.74
N GLN A 582 -16.53 -12.68 18.54
CA GLN A 582 -15.78 -13.92 18.25
C GLN A 582 -14.25 -13.75 18.31
N GLY A 583 -13.77 -12.50 18.44
CA GLY A 583 -12.36 -12.13 18.38
C GLY A 583 -11.63 -12.05 19.71
N ASN A 584 -10.45 -11.44 19.68
CA ASN A 584 -9.63 -11.16 20.84
C ASN A 584 -9.59 -9.66 21.17
N PHE A 585 -9.90 -9.33 22.42
CA PHE A 585 -9.57 -8.02 23.00
C PHE A 585 -8.27 -8.10 23.81
N THR A 586 -7.38 -7.14 23.62
CA THR A 586 -6.18 -6.93 24.45
C THR A 586 -6.16 -5.49 24.95
N LEU A 587 -6.16 -5.31 26.26
CA LEU A 587 -6.12 -3.99 26.91
C LEU A 587 -4.79 -3.82 27.67
N ASP A 588 -4.00 -2.83 27.27
CA ASP A 588 -2.78 -2.44 27.99
C ASP A 588 -3.12 -1.70 29.30
N ALA A 589 -2.09 -1.35 30.08
CA ALA A 589 -2.28 -0.65 31.34
C ALA A 589 -3.10 0.63 31.14
N SER A 590 -4.02 0.95 32.06
CA SER A 590 -4.88 2.15 31.98
C SER A 590 -5.74 2.27 30.70
N ALA A 591 -5.80 1.26 29.84
CA ALA A 591 -6.65 1.26 28.66
C ALA A 591 -8.13 1.09 29.03
N ALA A 592 -9.03 1.68 28.25
CA ALA A 592 -10.47 1.59 28.47
C ALA A 592 -11.21 1.02 27.25
N LEU A 593 -12.09 0.05 27.48
CA LEU A 593 -13.03 -0.47 26.49
C LEU A 593 -14.46 -0.19 26.97
N ASN A 594 -15.23 0.54 26.18
CA ASN A 594 -16.66 0.74 26.39
C ASN A 594 -17.43 -0.03 25.32
N VAL A 595 -18.32 -0.94 25.73
CA VAL A 595 -19.21 -1.66 24.82
C VAL A 595 -20.65 -1.26 25.14
N ASP A 596 -21.32 -0.62 24.20
CA ASP A 596 -22.67 -0.07 24.34
C ASP A 596 -23.48 -0.48 23.10
N LEU A 597 -24.25 -1.55 23.22
CA LEU A 597 -25.06 -2.10 22.13
C LEU A 597 -26.55 -1.77 22.36
N PRO A 598 -27.41 -1.86 21.34
CA PRO A 598 -28.86 -1.85 21.50
C PRO A 598 -29.33 -3.11 22.26
N GLY A 599 -29.17 -3.10 23.58
CA GLY A 599 -29.34 -4.25 24.46
C GLY A 599 -28.81 -3.94 25.85
N THR A 600 -28.63 -4.97 26.68
CA THR A 600 -27.96 -4.80 27.98
C THR A 600 -26.77 -5.74 28.15
N SER A 601 -26.44 -6.55 27.13
CA SER A 601 -25.38 -7.55 27.23
C SER A 601 -24.76 -7.94 25.90
N TRP A 602 -23.46 -8.25 25.94
CA TRP A 602 -22.71 -8.83 24.83
C TRP A 602 -22.05 -10.16 25.24
N GLN A 603 -21.84 -11.04 24.27
CA GLN A 603 -21.29 -12.38 24.48
C GLN A 603 -19.84 -12.44 24.03
N LEU A 604 -18.93 -12.70 24.96
CA LEU A 604 -17.52 -12.94 24.65
C LEU A 604 -17.32 -14.42 24.35
N LYS A 605 -16.93 -14.79 23.12
CA LYS A 605 -16.74 -16.19 22.73
C LYS A 605 -15.29 -16.66 22.75
N LYS A 606 -14.33 -15.75 22.53
CA LYS A 606 -12.91 -16.11 22.44
C LYS A 606 -12.10 -15.57 23.61
N SER A 607 -11.58 -14.33 23.56
CA SER A 607 -10.81 -13.83 24.71
C SER A 607 -10.85 -12.32 24.96
N LEU A 608 -10.71 -11.97 26.24
CA LEU A 608 -10.45 -10.64 26.75
C LEU A 608 -9.24 -10.73 27.68
N THR A 609 -8.13 -10.12 27.28
CA THR A 609 -6.90 -10.03 28.08
C THR A 609 -6.74 -8.61 28.61
N MET A 610 -6.56 -8.48 29.92
CA MET A 610 -6.53 -7.19 30.61
C MET A 610 -5.24 -7.01 31.41
N ALA A 611 -4.54 -5.90 31.18
CA ALA A 611 -3.44 -5.48 32.04
C ALA A 611 -3.93 -4.68 33.26
N ALA A 612 -3.09 -4.59 34.29
CA ALA A 612 -3.41 -3.85 35.50
C ALA A 612 -3.80 -2.39 35.22
N GLY A 613 -4.87 -1.93 35.86
CA GLY A 613 -5.43 -0.58 35.67
C GLY A 613 -6.32 -0.41 34.44
N SER A 614 -6.40 -1.39 33.52
CA SER A 614 -7.36 -1.36 32.42
C SER A 614 -8.80 -1.46 32.93
N THR A 615 -9.75 -0.93 32.15
CA THR A 615 -11.18 -0.89 32.51
C THR A 615 -12.06 -1.29 31.33
N VAL A 616 -13.03 -2.19 31.56
CA VAL A 616 -14.16 -2.45 30.67
C VAL A 616 -15.41 -1.83 31.29
N LEU A 617 -16.21 -1.12 30.51
CA LEU A 617 -17.45 -0.48 30.94
C LEU A 617 -18.55 -0.64 29.88
N GLY A 618 -19.77 -0.23 30.24
CA GLY A 618 -20.96 -0.32 29.38
C GLY A 618 -21.84 -1.51 29.75
N ASP A 619 -22.24 -2.29 28.76
CA ASP A 619 -23.17 -3.40 28.86
C ASP A 619 -22.62 -4.60 29.66
N ASN A 620 -23.55 -5.46 30.12
CA ASN A 620 -23.22 -6.69 30.83
C ASN A 620 -22.44 -7.67 29.96
N ILE A 621 -21.60 -8.49 30.58
CA ILE A 621 -20.76 -9.46 29.86
C ILE A 621 -21.33 -10.85 30.07
N VAL A 622 -21.60 -11.58 28.99
CA VAL A 622 -21.83 -13.02 29.01
C VAL A 622 -20.56 -13.70 28.53
N ASN A 623 -19.76 -14.23 29.45
CA ASN A 623 -18.50 -14.89 29.10
C ASN A 623 -18.76 -16.35 28.70
N ARG A 624 -18.42 -16.69 27.46
CA ARG A 624 -18.33 -18.06 26.93
C ARG A 624 -16.92 -18.44 26.48
N GLY A 625 -16.00 -17.48 26.50
CA GLY A 625 -14.59 -17.64 26.18
C GLY A 625 -13.72 -17.54 27.43
N ARG A 626 -12.62 -16.79 27.34
CA ARG A 626 -11.69 -16.55 28.44
C ARG A 626 -11.55 -15.07 28.76
N ILE A 627 -11.82 -14.69 30.00
CA ILE A 627 -11.41 -13.39 30.57
C ILE A 627 -10.19 -13.65 31.43
N GLN A 628 -9.09 -12.94 31.17
CA GLN A 628 -7.85 -13.14 31.91
C GLN A 628 -7.10 -11.85 32.22
N GLY A 629 -6.31 -11.88 33.29
CA GLY A 629 -5.44 -10.78 33.69
C GLY A 629 -5.99 -9.96 34.87
N ALA A 630 -5.62 -8.68 34.92
CA ALA A 630 -5.95 -7.75 36.01
C ALA A 630 -6.80 -6.58 35.50
N GLY A 631 -7.48 -5.87 36.40
CA GLY A 631 -8.18 -4.62 36.07
C GLY A 631 -9.63 -4.60 36.51
N ASN A 632 -10.42 -3.70 35.92
CA ASN A 632 -11.79 -3.41 36.33
C ASN A 632 -12.79 -3.77 35.21
N LEU A 633 -13.67 -4.72 35.46
CA LEU A 633 -14.91 -4.94 34.72
C LEU A 633 -16.00 -4.08 35.39
N ALA A 634 -16.01 -2.78 35.09
CA ALA A 634 -16.97 -1.79 35.60
C ALA A 634 -18.33 -1.89 34.88
N VAL A 635 -18.91 -3.09 34.91
CA VAL A 635 -20.21 -3.45 34.33
C VAL A 635 -21.15 -3.92 35.43
N ALA A 636 -22.47 -3.84 35.21
CA ALA A 636 -23.44 -4.21 36.24
C ALA A 636 -23.46 -5.73 36.51
N ARG A 637 -23.20 -6.56 35.49
CA ARG A 637 -23.20 -8.03 35.61
C ARG A 637 -22.20 -8.70 34.67
N VAL A 638 -21.56 -9.75 35.18
CA VAL A 638 -20.74 -10.72 34.42
C VAL A 638 -21.32 -12.11 34.65
N ASP A 639 -21.90 -12.70 33.60
CA ASP A 639 -22.39 -14.08 33.58
C ASP A 639 -21.29 -15.00 33.02
N ASN A 640 -20.60 -15.73 33.89
CA ASN A 640 -19.49 -16.59 33.50
C ASN A 640 -19.94 -18.03 33.20
N SER A 641 -19.94 -18.41 31.93
CA SER A 641 -20.08 -19.79 31.44
C SER A 641 -18.83 -20.29 30.71
N GLY A 642 -17.76 -19.50 30.70
CA GLY A 642 -16.45 -19.84 30.14
C GLY A 642 -15.40 -19.89 31.25
N VAL A 643 -14.23 -19.33 31.00
CA VAL A 643 -13.14 -19.25 31.97
C VAL A 643 -12.91 -17.80 32.40
N VAL A 644 -12.79 -17.58 33.70
CA VAL A 644 -12.26 -16.35 34.29
C VAL A 644 -10.98 -16.72 35.04
N ALA A 645 -9.88 -16.09 34.66
CA ALA A 645 -8.56 -16.36 35.23
C ALA A 645 -7.90 -15.02 35.62
N PRO A 646 -8.21 -14.48 36.81
CA PRO A 646 -7.52 -13.31 37.31
C PRO A 646 -6.01 -13.56 37.30
N ALA A 647 -5.22 -12.53 37.03
CA ALA A 647 -3.79 -12.52 37.32
C ALA A 647 -3.55 -11.33 38.24
N ALA A 648 -3.01 -11.56 39.44
CA ALA A 648 -3.05 -10.60 40.54
C ALA A 648 -4.48 -10.25 40.97
N GLU A 649 -5.10 -9.20 40.42
CA GLU A 649 -6.40 -8.71 40.90
C GLU A 649 -7.35 -8.33 39.76
N LEU A 650 -8.47 -9.05 39.65
CA LEU A 650 -9.58 -8.72 38.77
C LEU A 650 -10.78 -8.23 39.58
N LYS A 651 -11.36 -7.10 39.19
CA LYS A 651 -12.44 -6.42 39.93
C LYS A 651 -13.69 -6.31 39.08
N ILE A 652 -14.84 -6.61 39.67
CA ILE A 652 -16.19 -6.33 39.15
C ILE A 652 -16.85 -5.40 40.18
N PRO A 653 -16.43 -4.12 40.26
CA PRO A 653 -16.83 -3.22 41.33
C PRO A 653 -18.33 -2.98 41.29
N ASN A 654 -19.02 -3.19 42.42
CA ASN A 654 -20.48 -3.03 42.58
C ASN A 654 -21.35 -3.94 41.68
N GLY A 655 -20.76 -4.71 40.76
CA GLY A 655 -21.47 -5.60 39.86
C GLY A 655 -21.67 -7.02 40.42
N LEU A 656 -22.57 -7.76 39.77
CA LEU A 656 -22.80 -9.17 40.03
C LEU A 656 -21.83 -10.03 39.21
N PHE A 657 -21.02 -10.84 39.89
CA PHE A 657 -20.34 -11.98 39.29
C PHE A 657 -21.22 -13.23 39.44
N ASN A 658 -21.82 -13.67 38.35
CA ASN A 658 -22.65 -14.87 38.29
C ASN A 658 -21.89 -16.00 37.61
N GLN A 659 -21.30 -16.90 38.40
CA GLN A 659 -20.66 -18.11 37.94
C GLN A 659 -21.72 -19.18 37.66
N THR A 660 -21.84 -19.62 36.40
CA THR A 660 -22.80 -20.67 36.04
C THR A 660 -22.22 -22.07 36.30
N THR A 661 -23.06 -23.11 36.16
CA THR A 661 -22.62 -24.51 36.30
C THR A 661 -21.60 -24.94 35.25
N ALA A 662 -21.56 -24.26 34.09
CA ALA A 662 -20.57 -24.50 33.04
C ALA A 662 -19.29 -23.67 33.21
N GLY A 663 -19.34 -22.61 34.03
CA GLY A 663 -18.21 -21.71 34.22
C GLY A 663 -17.08 -22.32 35.03
N ARG A 664 -15.87 -21.81 34.77
CA ARG A 664 -14.63 -22.08 35.52
C ARG A 664 -14.00 -20.78 36.03
N LEU A 665 -13.62 -20.74 37.30
CA LEU A 665 -12.74 -19.72 37.88
C LEU A 665 -11.37 -20.35 38.13
N GLU A 666 -10.30 -19.79 37.56
CA GLU A 666 -8.91 -20.26 37.74
C GLU A 666 -8.15 -19.28 38.62
N MET A 667 -7.43 -19.79 39.62
CA MET A 667 -6.67 -18.99 40.59
C MET A 667 -5.27 -19.56 40.76
N ASP A 668 -4.24 -18.75 40.54
CA ASP A 668 -2.85 -19.11 40.78
C ASP A 668 -2.40 -18.75 42.21
N LEU A 669 -1.65 -19.65 42.84
CA LEU A 669 -1.00 -19.49 44.13
C LEU A 669 0.53 -19.56 43.97
N GLY A 670 1.22 -18.43 44.10
CA GLY A 670 2.68 -18.32 44.01
C GLY A 670 3.36 -17.65 45.21
N GLY A 671 2.62 -17.31 46.25
CA GLY A 671 3.13 -16.65 47.45
C GLY A 671 2.00 -16.20 48.40
N PHE A 672 2.33 -15.45 49.46
CA PHE A 672 1.35 -15.02 50.48
C PHE A 672 0.79 -13.60 50.30
N ALA A 673 1.32 -12.82 49.35
CA ALA A 673 0.86 -11.45 49.10
C ALA A 673 -0.39 -11.46 48.20
N GLN A 674 -1.52 -11.09 48.77
CA GLN A 674 -2.80 -11.01 48.09
C GLN A 674 -2.76 -10.02 46.92
N GLY A 675 -3.22 -10.45 45.74
CA GLY A 675 -3.26 -9.62 44.54
C GLY A 675 -1.88 -9.24 44.00
N VAL A 676 -0.84 -9.97 44.42
CA VAL A 676 0.54 -9.78 43.94
C VAL A 676 1.16 -11.14 43.61
N SER A 677 1.24 -12.02 44.61
CA SER A 677 1.80 -13.35 44.45
C SER A 677 0.75 -14.46 44.41
N PHE A 678 -0.52 -14.12 44.63
CA PHE A 678 -1.65 -15.01 44.35
C PHE A 678 -2.85 -14.21 43.85
N ASP A 679 -3.69 -14.87 43.08
CA ASP A 679 -4.79 -14.23 42.36
C ASP A 679 -5.98 -13.91 43.25
N VAL A 680 -6.73 -12.88 42.88
CA VAL A 680 -7.93 -12.44 43.60
C VAL A 680 -9.00 -11.98 42.63
N LEU A 681 -10.22 -12.46 42.86
CA LEU A 681 -11.44 -11.89 42.28
C LEU A 681 -12.14 -11.03 43.33
N ARG A 682 -12.43 -9.77 43.00
CA ARG A 682 -13.29 -8.90 43.81
C ARG A 682 -14.58 -8.58 43.06
N ALA A 683 -15.73 -8.79 43.69
CA ALA A 683 -17.02 -8.50 43.07
C ALA A 683 -17.92 -7.68 44.01
N GLY A 684 -18.94 -7.02 43.48
CA GLY A 684 -20.02 -6.47 44.32
C GLY A 684 -20.79 -7.59 45.02
N THR A 685 -21.35 -8.49 44.23
CA THR A 685 -21.99 -9.74 44.68
C THR A 685 -21.40 -10.91 43.91
N ALA A 686 -21.18 -12.06 44.56
CA ALA A 686 -20.73 -13.29 43.91
C ALA A 686 -21.78 -14.40 44.07
N GLN A 687 -22.35 -14.84 42.96
CA GLN A 687 -23.22 -16.02 42.88
C GLN A 687 -22.43 -17.17 42.27
N LEU A 688 -22.27 -18.27 43.02
CA LEU A 688 -21.29 -19.32 42.74
C LEU A 688 -21.95 -20.66 42.37
N ALA A 689 -21.42 -21.28 41.32
CA ALA A 689 -21.69 -22.66 40.87
C ALA A 689 -20.46 -23.17 40.08
N GLY A 690 -20.55 -24.33 39.44
CA GLY A 690 -19.52 -24.79 38.49
C GLY A 690 -18.18 -25.09 39.16
N THR A 691 -17.07 -24.78 38.48
CA THR A 691 -15.73 -25.19 38.92
C THR A 691 -14.89 -24.03 39.43
N LEU A 692 -14.23 -24.23 40.57
CA LEU A 692 -13.04 -23.47 40.98
C LEU A 692 -11.80 -24.34 40.76
N ALA A 693 -10.80 -23.79 40.08
CA ALA A 693 -9.52 -24.43 39.86
C ALA A 693 -8.40 -23.63 40.53
N ILE A 694 -7.59 -24.30 41.31
CA ILE A 694 -6.47 -23.71 42.04
C ILE A 694 -5.18 -24.28 41.50
N LYS A 695 -4.30 -23.43 40.99
CA LYS A 695 -3.00 -23.84 40.45
C LYS A 695 -1.88 -23.38 41.37
N LEU A 696 -1.06 -24.32 41.80
CA LEU A 696 0.12 -24.05 42.63
C LEU A 696 1.34 -23.81 41.73
N ALA A 697 2.11 -22.76 42.01
CA ALA A 697 3.35 -22.49 41.30
C ALA A 697 4.47 -23.46 41.72
N ASP A 698 5.33 -23.84 40.78
CA ASP A 698 6.38 -24.88 40.95
C ASP A 698 7.31 -24.70 42.16
N ASN A 699 7.51 -23.46 42.62
CA ASN A 699 8.43 -23.14 43.72
C ASN A 699 7.72 -22.67 45.00
N PHE A 700 6.41 -22.92 45.12
CA PHE A 700 5.61 -22.47 46.25
C PHE A 700 4.83 -23.64 46.85
N LEU A 701 5.14 -24.00 48.10
CA LEU A 701 4.39 -24.97 48.87
C LEU A 701 4.00 -24.35 50.22
N PRO A 702 2.78 -23.85 50.40
CA PRO A 702 2.36 -23.19 51.64
C PRO A 702 2.12 -24.19 52.76
N ALA A 703 2.45 -23.81 54.01
CA ALA A 703 2.20 -24.65 55.17
C ALA A 703 0.71 -25.02 55.35
N VAL A 704 0.46 -26.24 55.84
CA VAL A 704 -0.88 -26.70 56.22
C VAL A 704 -1.53 -25.69 57.17
N GLY A 705 -2.82 -25.42 56.94
CA GLY A 705 -3.58 -24.42 57.68
C GLY A 705 -3.47 -22.99 57.14
N THR A 706 -2.54 -22.71 56.21
CA THR A 706 -2.50 -21.44 55.47
C THR A 706 -3.83 -21.21 54.76
N GLN A 707 -4.30 -19.97 54.79
CA GLN A 707 -5.54 -19.56 54.15
C GLN A 707 -5.29 -18.47 53.10
N PHE A 708 -5.85 -18.66 51.91
CA PHE A 708 -5.83 -17.70 50.80
C PHE A 708 -7.24 -17.17 50.55
N ASP A 709 -7.44 -15.86 50.65
CA ASP A 709 -8.72 -15.21 50.36
C ASP A 709 -8.82 -14.96 48.84
N LEU A 710 -9.34 -15.95 48.12
CA LEU A 710 -9.40 -16.00 46.65
C LEU A 710 -10.48 -15.10 46.05
N LEU A 711 -11.63 -15.01 46.72
CA LEU A 711 -12.76 -14.19 46.30
C LEU A 711 -13.23 -13.32 47.45
N THR A 712 -13.43 -12.03 47.17
CA THR A 712 -14.09 -11.10 48.11
C THR A 712 -15.30 -10.43 47.46
N ALA A 713 -16.40 -10.31 48.19
CA ALA A 713 -17.60 -9.64 47.73
C ALA A 713 -18.40 -9.02 48.89
N SER A 714 -19.36 -8.14 48.62
CA SER A 714 -20.29 -7.67 49.66
C SER A 714 -21.21 -8.79 50.13
N GLN A 715 -21.53 -9.71 49.22
CA GLN A 715 -22.33 -10.89 49.49
C GLN A 715 -21.88 -12.06 48.61
N VAL A 716 -21.73 -13.25 49.22
CA VAL A 716 -21.49 -14.52 48.54
C VAL A 716 -22.75 -15.39 48.64
N LEU A 717 -23.19 -15.92 47.49
CA LEU A 717 -24.35 -16.78 47.33
C LEU A 717 -23.94 -18.07 46.62
N GLY A 718 -24.49 -19.21 47.05
CA GLY A 718 -24.14 -20.52 46.47
C GLY A 718 -22.72 -20.99 46.82
N THR A 719 -22.28 -22.06 46.16
CA THR A 719 -20.96 -22.68 46.34
C THR A 719 -20.48 -23.23 44.99
N PHE A 720 -19.16 -23.34 44.80
CA PHE A 720 -18.63 -24.12 43.69
C PHE A 720 -19.06 -25.58 43.82
N SER A 721 -19.45 -26.19 42.69
CA SER A 721 -19.88 -27.59 42.62
C SER A 721 -18.68 -28.54 42.50
N THR A 722 -17.62 -28.08 41.86
CA THR A 722 -16.38 -28.82 41.64
C THR A 722 -15.20 -27.97 42.08
N LEU A 723 -14.25 -28.62 42.73
CA LEU A 723 -12.98 -28.03 43.11
C LEU A 723 -11.86 -28.85 42.50
N GLU A 724 -11.05 -28.20 41.69
CA GLU A 724 -9.88 -28.78 41.05
C GLU A 724 -8.62 -28.12 41.60
N TRP A 725 -7.58 -28.92 41.76
CA TRP A 725 -6.25 -28.45 42.16
C TRP A 725 -5.24 -29.00 41.17
N ILE A 726 -4.38 -28.12 40.70
CA ILE A 726 -3.30 -28.42 39.76
C ILE A 726 -2.02 -28.08 40.50
N ALA A 727 -1.28 -29.10 40.92
CA ALA A 727 -0.02 -28.97 41.63
C ALA A 727 1.10 -29.69 40.88
N PRO A 728 2.36 -29.30 41.09
CA PRO A 728 3.51 -30.07 40.62
C PRO A 728 3.41 -31.54 41.06
N THR A 729 3.86 -32.47 40.20
CA THR A 729 3.73 -33.92 40.46
C THR A 729 4.58 -34.42 41.62
N ASP A 730 5.53 -33.61 42.07
CA ASP A 730 6.47 -33.90 43.14
C ASP A 730 6.01 -33.29 44.49
N VAL A 731 4.80 -32.73 44.59
CA VAL A 731 4.22 -32.30 45.86
C VAL A 731 2.84 -32.90 46.08
N HIS A 732 2.54 -33.21 47.34
CA HIS A 732 1.18 -33.50 47.78
C HIS A 732 0.55 -32.20 48.23
N PHE A 733 -0.50 -31.76 47.54
CA PHE A 733 -1.19 -30.50 47.82
C PHE A 733 -2.70 -30.66 47.71
N SER A 734 -3.39 -30.43 48.82
CA SER A 734 -4.85 -30.44 48.87
C SER A 734 -5.39 -29.46 49.90
N GLY A 735 -6.68 -29.13 49.79
CA GLY A 735 -7.32 -28.18 50.70
C GLY A 735 -8.83 -28.22 50.63
N GLN A 736 -9.43 -27.30 51.37
CA GLN A 736 -10.88 -27.14 51.41
C GLN A 736 -11.26 -25.67 51.27
N LEU A 737 -12.45 -25.41 50.75
CA LEU A 737 -13.01 -24.06 50.67
C LEU A 737 -13.75 -23.71 51.95
N VAL A 738 -13.48 -22.51 52.45
CA VAL A 738 -14.17 -21.88 53.56
C VAL A 738 -15.02 -20.75 53.02
N TYR A 739 -16.33 -20.88 53.17
CA TYR A 739 -17.29 -19.86 52.73
C TYR A 739 -17.70 -18.98 53.91
N ALA A 740 -17.54 -17.67 53.74
CA ALA A 740 -18.07 -16.64 54.63
C ALA A 740 -19.05 -15.76 53.85
N ALA A 741 -19.85 -14.94 54.56
CA ALA A 741 -20.85 -14.08 53.93
C ALA A 741 -20.26 -13.13 52.87
N ASN A 742 -18.99 -12.75 53.00
CA ASN A 742 -18.31 -11.76 52.16
C ASN A 742 -17.03 -12.26 51.48
N LYS A 743 -16.68 -13.56 51.60
CA LYS A 743 -15.49 -14.12 50.96
C LYS A 743 -15.52 -15.63 50.80
N VAL A 744 -14.74 -16.12 49.84
CA VAL A 744 -14.36 -17.54 49.69
C VAL A 744 -12.86 -17.66 49.85
N SER A 745 -12.45 -18.53 50.77
CA SER A 745 -11.04 -18.75 51.06
C SER A 745 -10.66 -20.21 50.82
N PHE A 746 -9.48 -20.46 50.30
CA PHE A 746 -8.90 -21.80 50.25
C PHE A 746 -8.00 -22.02 51.46
N ARG A 747 -8.28 -23.08 52.23
CA ARG A 747 -7.46 -23.50 53.37
C ARG A 747 -6.72 -24.77 53.00
N VAL A 748 -5.39 -24.70 53.08
CA VAL A 748 -4.50 -25.85 52.84
C VAL A 748 -4.73 -26.89 53.93
N THR A 749 -4.98 -28.15 53.53
CA THR A 749 -5.12 -29.29 54.45
C THR A 749 -3.98 -30.28 54.33
N GLU A 750 -3.29 -30.28 53.19
CA GLU A 750 -2.14 -31.12 52.90
C GLU A 750 -1.15 -30.33 52.05
N ALA A 751 0.12 -30.38 52.45
CA ALA A 751 1.22 -29.73 51.76
C ALA A 751 2.53 -30.40 52.21
N SER A 752 3.04 -31.33 51.40
CA SER A 752 4.34 -31.96 51.62
C SER A 752 5.09 -32.19 50.30
N PHE A 753 6.41 -32.28 50.38
CA PHE A 753 7.22 -32.75 49.26
C PHE A 753 7.15 -34.28 49.20
N THR A 754 7.20 -34.85 48.00
CA THR A 754 7.31 -36.31 47.87
C THR A 754 8.60 -36.85 48.51
N GLY A 755 9.68 -36.09 48.51
CA GLY A 755 10.97 -36.46 49.12
C GLY A 755 11.11 -36.19 50.62
N ASP A 756 10.09 -35.63 51.28
CA ASP A 756 10.04 -35.38 52.73
C ASP A 756 9.54 -36.66 53.43
N PHE A 757 10.48 -37.52 53.80
CA PHE A 757 10.23 -38.86 54.33
C PHE A 757 10.03 -38.89 55.83
N ASP A 758 10.52 -37.90 56.58
CA ASP A 758 10.24 -37.78 58.02
C ASP A 758 9.07 -36.85 58.37
N PHE A 759 8.51 -36.17 57.36
CA PHE A 759 7.35 -35.28 57.42
C PHE A 759 7.56 -34.03 58.29
N ASP A 760 8.81 -33.55 58.41
CA ASP A 760 9.12 -32.35 59.17
C ASP A 760 8.98 -31.03 58.38
N GLY A 761 8.70 -31.13 57.08
CA GLY A 761 8.37 -30.02 56.19
C GLY A 761 9.56 -29.47 55.39
N ASP A 762 10.72 -30.12 55.45
CA ASP A 762 11.81 -29.91 54.49
C ASP A 762 12.33 -31.23 53.89
N VAL A 763 13.27 -31.14 52.95
CA VAL A 763 13.91 -32.31 52.32
C VAL A 763 15.40 -32.19 52.54
N ASP A 764 15.94 -32.91 53.51
CA ASP A 764 17.31 -32.78 53.98
C ASP A 764 18.02 -34.13 54.26
N GLY A 765 19.05 -34.11 55.11
CA GLY A 765 19.82 -35.29 55.46
C GLY A 765 19.06 -36.30 56.33
N ASN A 766 18.04 -35.87 57.06
CA ASN A 766 17.19 -36.71 57.89
C ASN A 766 16.26 -37.56 57.02
N ASP A 767 15.72 -37.01 55.92
CA ASP A 767 14.97 -37.79 54.92
C ASP A 767 15.85 -38.85 54.28
N LEU A 768 17.08 -38.49 53.92
CA LEU A 768 18.02 -39.45 53.35
C LEU A 768 18.33 -40.57 54.35
N LEU A 769 18.31 -40.28 55.65
CA LEU A 769 18.49 -41.28 56.70
C LEU A 769 17.26 -42.19 56.81
N VAL A 770 16.04 -41.67 56.69
CA VAL A 770 14.81 -42.48 56.63
C VAL A 770 14.83 -43.42 55.44
N TRP A 771 15.18 -42.95 54.25
CA TRP A 771 15.31 -43.79 53.06
C TRP A 771 16.41 -44.85 53.23
N LYS A 772 17.60 -44.47 53.70
CA LYS A 772 18.72 -45.43 53.92
C LYS A 772 18.36 -46.54 54.90
N ASN A 773 17.61 -46.21 55.95
CA ASN A 773 17.18 -47.19 56.94
C ASN A 773 16.08 -48.12 56.43
N SER A 774 15.38 -47.72 55.35
CA SER A 774 14.28 -48.46 54.75
C SER A 774 14.66 -49.12 53.41
N PHE A 775 15.85 -48.82 52.87
CA PHE A 775 16.33 -49.32 51.58
C PHE A 775 16.33 -50.85 51.50
N GLY A 776 15.67 -51.38 50.46
CA GLY A 776 15.51 -52.82 50.25
C GLY A 776 14.42 -53.48 51.10
N MET A 777 13.63 -52.70 51.86
CA MET A 777 12.39 -53.21 52.46
C MET A 777 11.31 -53.39 51.38
N GLY A 778 10.59 -54.50 51.45
CA GLY A 778 9.33 -54.68 50.74
C GLY A 778 8.17 -54.50 51.72
N GLN A 779 7.16 -53.70 51.35
CA GLN A 779 6.02 -53.35 52.22
C GLN A 779 6.43 -52.62 53.53
N PRO A 780 7.11 -51.46 53.46
CA PRO A 780 7.45 -50.68 54.66
C PRO A 780 6.17 -50.30 55.45
N SER A 781 6.28 -50.23 56.78
CA SER A 781 5.17 -49.80 57.62
C SER A 781 5.02 -48.27 57.53
N GLY A 782 4.02 -47.81 56.77
CA GLY A 782 3.84 -46.39 56.45
C GLY A 782 4.66 -45.96 55.22
N SER A 783 4.66 -44.67 54.89
CA SER A 783 5.35 -44.08 53.73
C SER A 783 6.88 -44.03 53.86
N ALA A 784 7.48 -44.86 54.71
CA ALA A 784 8.90 -44.77 55.06
C ALA A 784 9.78 -45.18 53.87
N GLY A 785 10.12 -44.19 53.04
CA GLY A 785 11.04 -44.31 51.91
C GLY A 785 10.46 -44.83 50.59
N ASP A 786 9.19 -45.27 50.53
CA ASP A 786 8.49 -45.71 49.30
C ASP A 786 7.53 -44.60 48.84
N VAL A 787 7.98 -43.78 47.89
CA VAL A 787 7.27 -42.57 47.44
C VAL A 787 6.44 -42.80 46.18
N ASN A 788 6.84 -43.78 45.38
CA ASN A 788 6.14 -44.09 44.13
C ASN A 788 4.96 -45.08 44.37
N GLY A 789 4.87 -45.66 45.58
CA GLY A 789 3.79 -46.55 46.01
C GLY A 789 3.85 -47.93 45.36
N ASP A 790 5.01 -48.35 44.85
CA ASP A 790 5.23 -49.67 44.25
C ASP A 790 5.56 -50.75 45.30
N HIS A 791 5.60 -50.35 46.57
CA HIS A 791 5.88 -51.17 47.74
C HIS A 791 7.33 -51.64 47.87
N LEU A 792 8.26 -51.02 47.15
CA LEU A 792 9.71 -51.19 47.27
C LEU A 792 10.34 -49.84 47.66
N VAL A 793 11.36 -49.90 48.50
CA VAL A 793 12.22 -48.72 48.78
C VAL A 793 13.51 -48.88 47.99
N ASP A 794 13.62 -48.20 46.85
CA ASP A 794 14.72 -48.34 45.92
C ASP A 794 15.24 -47.01 45.33
N GLY A 795 16.00 -47.10 44.24
CA GLY A 795 16.61 -45.94 43.60
C GLY A 795 15.59 -44.95 42.98
N ALA A 796 14.37 -45.39 42.67
CA ALA A 796 13.31 -44.52 42.18
C ALA A 796 12.84 -43.54 43.28
N ASP A 797 12.78 -44.00 44.53
CA ASP A 797 12.40 -43.15 45.67
C ASP A 797 13.53 -42.20 46.05
N LEU A 798 14.78 -42.68 46.01
CA LEU A 798 15.95 -41.83 46.23
C LEU A 798 16.00 -40.69 45.20
N LEU A 799 15.57 -40.95 43.96
CA LEU A 799 15.54 -39.93 42.92
C LEU A 799 14.53 -38.82 43.21
N ALA A 800 13.40 -39.13 43.86
CA ALA A 800 12.43 -38.11 44.30
C ALA A 800 13.05 -37.19 45.36
N LEU A 801 13.70 -37.76 46.38
CA LEU A 801 14.46 -37.00 47.38
C LEU A 801 15.55 -36.15 46.73
N GLN A 802 16.36 -36.74 45.84
CA GLN A 802 17.45 -36.02 45.17
C GLN A 802 16.97 -34.80 44.37
N ARG A 803 15.81 -34.90 43.73
CA ARG A 803 15.20 -33.79 42.97
C ARG A 803 14.72 -32.64 43.87
N GLN A 804 14.44 -32.93 45.13
CA GLN A 804 13.83 -32.00 46.07
C GLN A 804 14.76 -31.59 47.22
N LEU A 805 16.01 -32.08 47.25
CA LEU A 805 16.96 -31.76 48.31
C LEU A 805 17.11 -30.23 48.51
N GLY A 806 16.96 -29.78 49.75
CA GLY A 806 17.01 -28.39 50.16
C GLY A 806 15.72 -27.60 49.96
N ARG A 807 14.64 -28.23 49.47
CA ARG A 807 13.30 -27.64 49.43
C ARG A 807 12.69 -27.64 50.85
N ARG A 808 11.83 -26.66 51.12
CA ARG A 808 11.10 -26.54 52.39
C ARG A 808 9.78 -25.81 52.21
N VAL A 809 8.82 -26.12 53.08
CA VAL A 809 7.51 -25.48 53.10
C VAL A 809 7.65 -23.98 53.35
N ASN A 810 6.91 -23.18 52.60
CA ASN A 810 6.87 -21.74 52.75
C ASN A 810 5.92 -21.36 53.90
N THR A 811 6.34 -20.40 54.74
CA THR A 811 5.52 -19.82 55.81
C THR A 811 5.32 -18.31 55.59
N PRO A 812 4.15 -17.74 55.96
CA PRO A 812 3.95 -16.30 55.90
C PRO A 812 4.95 -15.60 56.82
N ARG A 813 5.76 -14.68 56.28
CA ARG A 813 6.64 -13.84 57.11
C ARG A 813 5.78 -12.83 57.85
N ALA A 814 5.68 -12.96 59.18
CA ALA A 814 5.06 -11.94 60.02
C ALA A 814 5.79 -10.60 59.85
N GLY A 815 5.04 -9.51 59.60
CA GLY A 815 5.57 -8.15 59.49
C GLY A 815 6.41 -7.78 60.72
N GLY A 816 7.60 -7.21 60.49
CA GLY A 816 8.71 -7.22 61.44
C GLY A 816 8.59 -6.35 62.69
N VAL A 817 9.42 -6.67 63.67
CA VAL A 817 9.89 -5.75 64.71
C VAL A 817 11.42 -5.85 64.75
N GLY A 818 12.11 -4.75 64.51
CA GLY A 818 13.55 -4.64 64.74
C GLY A 818 13.85 -4.75 66.25
N GLY A 819 14.79 -5.62 66.60
CA GLY A 819 15.26 -5.82 67.96
C GLY A 819 16.51 -6.69 68.00
N ILE A 820 17.66 -6.03 68.05
CA ILE A 820 18.98 -6.59 68.41
C ILE A 820 18.95 -7.16 69.84
N GLY A 821 19.46 -8.38 70.03
CA GLY A 821 19.67 -9.00 71.35
C GLY A 821 19.86 -10.51 71.27
N GLY A 822 21.09 -10.99 71.44
CA GLY A 822 21.48 -12.37 71.16
C GLY A 822 21.44 -13.37 72.33
N VAL A 823 21.96 -14.56 71.97
CA VAL A 823 22.58 -15.63 72.77
C VAL A 823 21.67 -16.77 73.26
N GLY A 824 21.87 -17.94 72.64
CA GLY A 824 22.19 -19.18 73.37
C GLY A 824 21.42 -20.44 72.95
N GLY A 825 22.00 -21.27 72.07
CA GLY A 825 21.51 -22.63 71.80
C GLY A 825 22.24 -23.33 70.67
N VAL A 826 23.27 -24.10 71.00
CA VAL A 826 24.28 -24.72 70.14
C VAL A 826 23.71 -25.84 69.25
N GLY A 827 24.06 -25.82 67.95
CA GLY A 827 23.71 -26.88 66.99
C GLY A 827 24.47 -26.74 65.66
N ASN A 828 25.79 -26.94 65.72
CA ASN A 828 26.74 -27.28 64.66
C ASN A 828 26.26 -27.19 63.18
N ALA A 829 26.38 -25.99 62.56
CA ALA A 829 26.31 -25.84 61.12
C ALA A 829 27.61 -26.36 60.48
N GLY A 830 27.63 -27.66 60.17
CA GLY A 830 28.60 -28.25 59.25
C GLY A 830 28.29 -27.79 57.83
N VAL A 831 29.19 -26.96 57.29
CA VAL A 831 29.22 -26.59 55.88
C VAL A 831 29.32 -27.87 55.03
N LEU A 832 28.24 -28.29 54.38
CA LEU A 832 28.32 -29.14 53.20
C LEU A 832 28.44 -28.22 51.98
N GLN A 833 29.62 -28.28 51.38
CA GLN A 833 29.94 -27.63 50.14
C GLN A 833 28.99 -28.10 49.04
N ASN A 834 28.62 -27.17 48.15
CA ASN A 834 28.11 -27.48 46.82
C ASN A 834 28.92 -28.64 46.24
N VAL A 835 28.26 -29.75 45.94
CA VAL A 835 28.83 -30.80 45.11
C VAL A 835 28.92 -30.24 43.69
N PRO A 836 30.12 -30.03 43.12
CA PRO A 836 30.24 -29.71 41.71
C PRO A 836 29.90 -30.97 40.91
N GLU A 837 28.98 -30.87 39.94
CA GLU A 837 28.74 -31.94 38.97
C GLU A 837 30.04 -32.26 38.20
N PRO A 838 30.42 -33.54 38.03
CA PRO A 838 31.40 -33.89 37.03
C PRO A 838 30.72 -33.86 35.65
N ALA A 839 31.30 -33.11 34.73
CA ALA A 839 30.93 -33.14 33.32
C ALA A 839 31.25 -34.52 32.73
N THR A 840 30.25 -35.39 32.61
CA THR A 840 30.35 -36.67 31.90
C THR A 840 29.71 -36.56 30.51
N ARG A 841 30.45 -35.96 29.57
CA ARG A 841 30.43 -36.38 28.16
C ARG A 841 31.81 -36.96 27.85
N LEU A 842 31.84 -38.07 27.13
CA LEU A 842 33.00 -38.87 26.70
C LEU A 842 33.55 -39.87 27.73
N LEU A 843 33.13 -41.13 27.62
CA LEU A 843 33.99 -42.22 27.15
C LEU A 843 33.22 -43.55 27.16
N ALA A 844 32.57 -43.83 26.03
CA ALA A 844 32.29 -45.20 25.62
C ALA A 844 33.43 -45.64 24.68
N LEU A 845 33.98 -46.81 24.98
CA LEU A 845 34.83 -47.66 24.14
C LEU A 845 36.26 -47.17 23.83
N ALA A 846 37.19 -47.65 24.65
CA ALA A 846 38.47 -48.15 24.17
C ALA A 846 38.42 -49.69 24.22
N ALA A 847 38.41 -50.34 23.05
CA ALA A 847 38.73 -51.76 22.93
C ALA A 847 39.53 -52.00 21.64
N LEU A 848 40.77 -52.45 21.84
CA LEU A 848 41.67 -53.20 20.95
C LEU A 848 42.25 -52.53 19.67
N ALA A 849 43.51 -52.10 19.83
CA ALA A 849 44.71 -52.61 19.15
C ALA A 849 44.69 -53.04 17.65
N THR A 850 45.46 -52.26 16.85
CA THR A 850 46.47 -52.65 15.83
C THR A 850 46.14 -52.73 14.31
N ILE A 851 47.07 -52.12 13.54
CA ILE A 851 47.48 -52.31 12.11
C ILE A 851 47.00 -51.25 11.06
N PRO A 852 47.86 -50.79 10.10
CA PRO A 852 47.98 -49.37 9.71
C PRO A 852 47.56 -48.99 8.27
N LEU A 853 47.53 -47.65 8.06
CA LEU A 853 47.83 -46.86 6.85
C LEU A 853 47.20 -47.28 5.49
N THR A 854 46.40 -46.38 4.90
CA THR A 854 46.59 -45.91 3.51
C THR A 854 45.73 -44.67 3.16
N ARG A 855 46.33 -43.79 2.35
CA ARG A 855 45.84 -42.55 1.74
C ARG A 855 44.51 -42.69 0.95
N ARG A 856 43.71 -41.61 0.90
CA ARG A 856 43.42 -40.81 -0.34
C ARG A 856 42.38 -39.68 -0.11
N SER A 857 42.88 -38.44 -0.19
CA SER A 857 42.44 -37.28 -1.03
C SER A 857 41.00 -37.13 -1.59
N ARG A 858 40.50 -35.87 -1.47
CA ARG A 858 39.53 -35.10 -2.30
C ARG A 858 38.04 -35.46 -2.12
N CYS A 859 37.05 -34.55 -2.09
CA CYS A 859 36.95 -33.12 -2.43
C CYS A 859 36.40 -32.28 -1.27
#